data_AF-A0A7V6KR51-F1
#
_entry.id   AF-A0A7V6KR51-F1
#
_cell.length_a   1.000
_cell.length_b   1.000
_cell.length_c   1.000
_cell.angle_alpha   90.00
_cell.angle_beta   90.00
_cell.angle_gamma   90.00
#
_symmetry.space_group_name_H-M   'P 1'
#
loop_
_entity.id
_entity.type
_entity.pdbx_description
1 polymer ?
#
loop_
_entity_poly.entity_id
_entity_poly.type
_entity_poly.pdbx_seq_one_letter_code
_entity_poly.pdbx_strand_id
1 'polypeptide(L)'
;MAKQDYYLGLDLGTSSVGWAVTDEKYKLQRFNKKDMWGSRIFDEAQTASVRRVNRSSRRRNQRQKKRIEILQELFADEMQKIDPTFFLRLKESKFHFSDKKVPEKYILFNDKKFSDKDYYKLYPTIYHLRSDLINDEGKKDLRLVYLGLHHILKYRGHFLFEGQDFTINEAFESIFSKLSNYLSEKFQFNIPLEIYKDIKNIILDKNLTLRDKVQNLAVACDTNNPQYKNILSVMIGGKRKLSVLFNNPEYDNAEKRDIDFRVSSFNEEREVYEQILNEDILLLDYLKSVYDWMILSEILKSNTYFSEAQVDVYQQHSEDLKDLKYLIKNYGKKGDMKECFNDPKVERNYVSYIKSTLANGRHKAKKICNQEETNKFFMEKVKNFQVSDKDKEIYLRIISRLEEKIALPKLRNTDNSVIPYQIHKQELDKILYNASKHYDFLNRVDETGFSISEKIKKTMTFKIPYYIGPLNTFHSEYNGGHGNAWMVKKLNIPITPWNFESVVDEEKSSERFIRRMTNKCTYIFGADVIPEQSLLYEKFKVLNELNNLKLNGKPITVELKHKIFIELFQNYKKVTQKILCSYLKKIGYFYGENIVISGIDGDFKSSLNSYLFFKEMLGENINFEPYNSMVEKIIFWKSIFDSGGKLVRKKIKENYGEYFNDRQISDISNINFKGWGRFSTELLTGISGISYETGEQFTSIIDALEKTNDNLMELLSSKYTFKEGIEKYNDVEETFDKISYENIMKDVYLSPAVKRTVWQAITICEEIKKIRKAPPKRIFIEMTRNPDSKKERKDSRRDDLIKLYKACKDDVSKFIKELESYEDRNLRAKALYLYYTQKGKCMYTGESIDLSFILNKKDSVASLYDIDHIYPRSITKDDSLDNLVLVKK
;
A
#
# COMPACT_ATOMS: atom_id res chain seq x y z
N MET A 1 25.23 51.41 20.57
CA MET A 1 25.79 50.93 19.28
C MET A 1 24.73 51.12 18.22
N ALA A 2 25.03 51.89 17.17
CA ALA A 2 24.10 52.11 16.06
C ALA A 2 23.66 50.77 15.44
N LYS A 3 22.36 50.64 15.14
CA LYS A 3 21.82 49.49 14.40
C LYS A 3 22.45 49.50 13.01
N GLN A 4 23.41 48.61 12.78
CA GLN A 4 24.07 48.47 11.49
C GLN A 4 23.35 47.36 10.73
N ASP A 5 22.76 47.73 9.59
CA ASP A 5 22.10 46.82 8.67
C ASP A 5 23.02 45.65 8.29
N TYR A 6 22.44 44.47 8.14
CA TYR A 6 23.20 43.25 7.83
C TYR A 6 22.41 42.32 6.91
N TYR A 7 23.15 41.47 6.20
CA TYR A 7 22.62 40.40 5.37
C TYR A 7 22.94 39.03 5.99
N LEU A 8 22.08 38.06 5.73
CA LEU A 8 22.25 36.68 6.16
C LEU A 8 22.25 35.76 4.93
N GLY A 9 23.30 34.98 4.75
CA GLY A 9 23.35 33.88 3.79
C GLY A 9 23.11 32.54 4.48
N LEU A 10 22.34 31.67 3.85
CA LEU A 10 22.04 30.31 4.31
C LEU A 10 22.22 29.31 3.17
N ASP A 11 22.93 28.22 3.45
CA ASP A 11 23.10 27.08 2.54
C ASP A 11 22.48 25.83 3.19
N LEU A 12 21.36 25.37 2.63
CA LEU A 12 20.57 24.27 3.16
C LEU A 12 20.95 22.96 2.44
N GLY A 13 21.79 22.18 3.12
CA GLY A 13 22.11 20.79 2.80
C GLY A 13 21.09 19.80 3.35
N THR A 14 21.20 18.53 2.96
CA THR A 14 20.35 17.45 3.50
C THR A 14 20.59 17.15 4.98
N SER A 15 21.83 17.32 5.43
CA SER A 15 22.29 17.03 6.80
C SER A 15 23.10 18.18 7.40
N SER A 16 23.01 19.37 6.79
CA SER A 16 23.74 20.55 7.25
C SER A 16 23.02 21.85 6.88
N VAL A 17 23.21 22.89 7.69
CA VAL A 17 22.84 24.27 7.34
C VAL A 17 24.05 25.18 7.52
N GLY A 18 24.65 25.61 6.42
CA GLY A 18 25.66 26.67 6.38
C GLY A 18 25.02 28.04 6.61
N TRP A 19 25.72 28.94 7.29
CA TRP A 19 25.26 30.32 7.52
C TRP A 19 26.43 31.30 7.55
N ALA A 20 26.19 32.54 7.11
CA ALA A 20 27.15 33.64 7.19
C ALA A 20 26.43 35.00 7.30
N VAL A 21 26.99 35.93 8.09
CA VAL A 21 26.46 37.27 8.31
C VAL A 21 27.41 38.31 7.74
N THR A 22 26.92 39.17 6.84
CA THR A 22 27.71 40.25 6.25
C THR A 22 27.09 41.61 6.47
N ASP A 23 27.89 42.68 6.34
CA ASP A 23 27.33 44.02 6.13
C ASP A 23 26.85 44.20 4.68
N GLU A 24 26.39 45.41 4.36
CA GLU A 24 25.95 45.77 3.00
C GLU A 24 27.07 45.77 1.95
N LYS A 25 28.34 45.77 2.38
CA LYS A 25 29.53 45.67 1.52
C LYS A 25 30.02 44.22 1.40
N TYR A 26 29.21 43.26 1.81
CA TYR A 26 29.51 41.82 1.82
C TYR A 26 30.75 41.45 2.65
N LYS A 27 31.10 42.26 3.66
CA LYS A 27 32.16 41.93 4.62
C LYS A 27 31.60 41.15 5.80
N LEU A 28 32.26 40.03 6.09
CA LEU A 28 31.89 39.13 7.18
C LEU A 28 31.94 39.84 8.53
N GLN A 29 30.87 39.72 9.29
CA GLN A 29 30.74 40.35 10.61
C GLN A 29 31.42 39.52 11.70
N ARG A 30 31.77 40.17 12.82
CA ARG A 30 32.31 39.50 14.01
C ARG A 30 31.44 39.77 15.23
N PHE A 31 31.30 38.76 16.09
CA PHE A 31 30.65 38.86 17.39
C PHE A 31 31.44 38.08 18.44
N ASN A 32 31.71 38.68 19.60
CA ASN A 32 32.53 38.08 20.67
C ASN A 32 33.84 37.45 20.18
N LYS A 33 34.58 38.18 19.33
CA LYS A 33 35.85 37.76 18.70
C LYS A 33 35.75 36.55 17.76
N LYS A 34 34.54 36.06 17.46
CA LYS A 34 34.29 35.02 16.46
C LYS A 34 33.73 35.62 15.19
N ASP A 35 34.13 35.07 14.06
CA ASP A 35 33.54 35.43 12.78
C ASP A 35 32.14 34.84 12.70
N MET A 36 31.19 35.61 12.18
CA MET A 36 29.78 35.24 12.13
C MET A 36 29.49 34.39 10.89
N TRP A 37 30.10 33.21 10.84
CA TRP A 37 29.79 32.16 9.88
C TRP A 37 29.95 30.78 10.53
N GLY A 38 29.35 29.77 9.92
CA GLY A 38 29.53 28.40 10.35
C GLY A 38 28.63 27.45 9.58
N SER A 39 28.63 26.18 10.00
CA SER A 39 27.69 25.19 9.50
C SER A 39 27.19 24.33 10.65
N ARG A 40 25.87 24.14 10.71
CA ARG A 40 25.20 23.28 11.68
C ARG A 40 25.00 21.91 11.03
N ILE A 41 25.73 20.90 11.48
CA ILE A 41 25.62 19.52 11.00
C ILE A 41 24.68 18.73 11.92
N PHE A 42 23.85 17.86 11.35
CA PHE A 42 22.91 17.00 12.07
C PHE A 42 22.67 15.70 11.29
N ASP A 43 22.27 14.65 12.00
CA ASP A 43 21.84 13.41 11.36
C ASP A 43 20.61 13.65 10.48
N GLU A 44 20.49 12.91 9.39
CA GLU A 44 19.32 12.96 8.53
C GLU A 44 18.06 12.49 9.28
N ALA A 45 16.94 13.17 9.06
CA ALA A 45 15.68 12.80 9.68
C ALA A 45 15.07 11.58 8.98
N GLN A 46 14.93 10.48 9.72
CA GLN A 46 14.28 9.28 9.21
C GLN A 46 12.76 9.45 9.13
N THR A 47 12.15 8.78 8.15
CA THR A 47 10.68 8.71 8.07
C THR A 47 10.10 7.89 9.21
N ALA A 48 8.82 8.08 9.51
CA ALA A 48 8.14 7.39 10.61
C ALA A 48 7.76 5.92 10.29
N SER A 49 8.14 5.39 9.13
CA SER A 49 7.70 4.07 8.63
C SER A 49 8.11 2.91 9.54
N VAL A 50 9.38 2.84 9.96
CA VAL A 50 9.89 1.78 10.85
C VAL A 50 9.15 1.81 12.19
N ARG A 51 8.90 3.00 12.74
CA ARG A 51 8.13 3.16 13.98
C ARG A 51 6.69 2.69 13.81
N ARG A 52 6.08 2.94 12.64
CA ARG A 52 4.74 2.48 12.27
C ARG A 52 4.66 0.96 12.23
N VAL A 53 5.56 0.28 11.51
CA VAL A 53 5.61 -1.20 11.41
C VAL A 53 5.73 -1.84 12.79
N ASN A 54 6.66 -1.34 13.62
CA ASN A 54 6.84 -1.84 14.97
C ASN A 54 5.60 -1.63 15.86
N ARG A 55 4.87 -0.52 15.66
CA ARG A 55 3.62 -0.24 16.39
C ARG A 55 2.50 -1.18 15.97
N SER A 56 2.31 -1.43 14.68
CA SER A 56 1.32 -2.39 14.17
C SER A 56 1.60 -3.80 14.69
N SER A 57 2.86 -4.26 14.63
CA SER A 57 3.27 -5.57 15.15
C SER A 57 2.99 -5.74 16.65
N ARG A 58 3.30 -4.72 17.48
CA ARG A 58 2.97 -4.75 18.91
C ARG A 58 1.47 -4.90 19.16
N ARG A 59 0.64 -4.11 18.46
CA ARG A 59 -0.83 -4.19 18.58
C ARG A 59 -1.36 -5.55 18.16
N ARG A 60 -0.86 -6.11 17.05
CA ARG A 60 -1.23 -7.45 16.57
C ARG A 60 -0.91 -8.53 17.62
N ASN A 61 0.28 -8.49 18.20
CA ASN A 61 0.71 -9.44 19.23
C ASN A 61 -0.12 -9.31 20.52
N GLN A 62 -0.43 -8.09 20.96
CA GLN A 62 -1.32 -7.86 22.11
C GLN A 62 -2.73 -8.39 21.87
N ARG A 63 -3.32 -8.12 20.69
CA ARG A 63 -4.64 -8.63 20.31
C ARG A 63 -4.66 -10.16 20.20
N GLN A 64 -3.60 -10.77 19.68
CA GLN A 64 -3.45 -12.23 19.67
C GLN A 64 -3.43 -12.80 21.09
N LYS A 65 -2.68 -12.20 22.02
CA LYS A 65 -2.68 -12.59 23.43
C LYS A 65 -4.07 -12.46 24.05
N LYS A 66 -4.76 -11.33 23.82
CA LYS A 66 -6.10 -11.11 24.37
C LYS A 66 -7.13 -12.14 23.88
N ARG A 67 -7.04 -12.62 22.62
CA ARG A 67 -7.90 -13.72 22.14
C ARG A 67 -7.68 -15.01 22.94
N ILE A 68 -6.43 -15.31 23.31
CA ILE A 68 -6.11 -16.48 24.11
C ILE A 68 -6.53 -16.29 25.57
N GLU A 69 -6.38 -15.09 26.12
CA GLU A 69 -6.90 -14.75 27.45
C GLU A 69 -8.43 -14.91 27.50
N ILE A 70 -9.16 -14.45 26.47
CA ILE A 70 -10.62 -14.66 26.36
C ILE A 70 -10.94 -16.17 26.34
N LEU A 71 -10.21 -16.97 25.56
CA LEU A 71 -10.44 -18.43 25.55
C LEU A 71 -10.18 -19.05 26.93
N GLN A 72 -9.14 -18.61 27.64
CA GLN A 72 -8.84 -19.08 28.99
C GLN A 72 -9.93 -18.68 29.98
N GLU A 73 -10.40 -17.43 29.95
CA GLU A 73 -11.50 -16.91 30.76
C GLU A 73 -12.77 -17.77 30.54
N LEU A 74 -13.11 -18.08 29.29
CA LEU A 74 -14.29 -18.89 28.94
C LEU A 74 -14.20 -20.37 29.37
N PHE A 75 -12.98 -20.90 29.54
CA PHE A 75 -12.75 -22.29 29.98
C PHE A 75 -12.40 -22.40 31.47
N ALA A 76 -12.22 -21.28 32.17
CA ALA A 76 -11.60 -21.24 33.50
C ALA A 76 -12.29 -22.17 34.52
N ASP A 77 -13.60 -22.01 34.68
CA ASP A 77 -14.36 -22.72 35.71
C ASP A 77 -14.35 -24.24 35.50
N GLU A 78 -14.55 -24.71 34.26
CA GLU A 78 -14.53 -26.14 33.95
C GLU A 78 -13.11 -26.72 33.94
N MET A 79 -12.12 -25.95 33.49
CA MET A 79 -10.72 -26.37 33.52
C MET A 79 -10.22 -26.52 34.95
N GLN A 80 -10.62 -25.63 35.87
CA GLN A 80 -10.22 -25.69 37.27
C GLN A 80 -10.71 -26.97 37.96
N LYS A 81 -11.89 -27.48 37.59
CA LYS A 81 -12.42 -28.75 38.13
C LYS A 81 -11.60 -29.97 37.70
N ILE A 82 -10.94 -29.89 36.54
CA ILE A 82 -10.16 -30.99 35.95
C ILE A 82 -8.68 -30.89 36.34
N ASP A 83 -8.09 -29.72 36.16
CA ASP A 83 -6.67 -29.45 36.39
C ASP A 83 -6.44 -27.97 36.77
N PRO A 84 -6.49 -27.64 38.08
CA PRO A 84 -6.36 -26.27 38.57
C PRO A 84 -5.08 -25.55 38.14
N THR A 85 -4.03 -26.32 37.82
CA THR A 85 -2.69 -25.81 37.52
C THR A 85 -2.38 -25.74 36.03
N PHE A 86 -3.27 -26.24 35.15
CA PHE A 86 -3.03 -26.34 33.71
C PHE A 86 -2.64 -25.01 33.06
N PHE A 87 -3.42 -23.94 33.26
CA PHE A 87 -3.12 -22.64 32.66
C PHE A 87 -1.86 -21.99 33.26
N LEU A 88 -1.56 -22.25 34.53
CA LEU A 88 -0.34 -21.77 35.17
C LEU A 88 0.89 -22.43 34.54
N ARG A 89 0.87 -23.76 34.34
CA ARG A 89 1.97 -24.49 33.66
C ARG A 89 2.17 -24.01 32.23
N LEU A 90 1.09 -23.74 31.48
CA LEU A 90 1.19 -23.16 30.13
C LEU A 90 1.85 -21.78 30.15
N LYS A 91 1.49 -20.91 31.09
CA LYS A 91 2.07 -19.57 31.25
C LYS A 91 3.55 -19.62 31.62
N GLU A 92 3.93 -20.57 32.46
CA GLU A 92 5.29 -20.77 32.97
C GLU A 92 6.16 -21.68 32.09
N SER A 93 5.64 -22.19 30.97
CA SER A 93 6.35 -23.07 30.02
C SER A 93 7.66 -22.48 29.47
N LYS A 94 7.79 -21.16 29.48
CA LYS A 94 8.98 -20.41 29.04
C LYS A 94 10.10 -20.32 30.09
N PHE A 95 9.80 -20.62 31.35
CA PHE A 95 10.74 -20.48 32.46
C PHE A 95 11.55 -21.76 32.68
N HIS A 96 12.74 -21.61 33.26
CA HIS A 96 13.54 -22.74 33.72
C HIS A 96 12.80 -23.47 34.85
N PHE A 97 13.04 -24.76 35.04
CA PHE A 97 12.32 -25.58 36.03
C PHE A 97 12.38 -25.00 37.45
N SER A 98 13.51 -24.40 37.83
CA SER A 98 13.72 -23.73 39.12
C SER A 98 12.88 -22.47 39.34
N ASP A 99 12.45 -21.82 38.25
CA ASP A 99 11.77 -20.52 38.32
C ASP A 99 10.24 -20.68 38.22
N LYS A 100 9.76 -21.92 38.10
CA LYS A 100 8.34 -22.25 38.05
C LYS A 100 7.76 -22.27 39.45
N LYS A 101 6.58 -21.68 39.62
CA LYS A 101 5.81 -21.78 40.88
C LYS A 101 5.27 -23.18 41.09
N VAL A 102 4.96 -23.86 39.98
CA VAL A 102 4.55 -25.27 39.96
C VAL A 102 5.65 -26.05 39.24
N PRO A 103 6.65 -26.59 39.97
CA PRO A 103 7.79 -27.30 39.39
C PRO A 103 7.39 -28.72 38.98
N GLU A 104 6.47 -28.81 38.04
CA GLU A 104 6.04 -30.07 37.45
C GLU A 104 6.90 -30.42 36.24
N LYS A 105 7.17 -31.73 36.09
CA LYS A 105 8.04 -32.27 35.04
C LYS A 105 7.45 -32.04 33.65
N TYR A 106 6.13 -32.22 33.52
CA TYR A 106 5.39 -32.09 32.28
C TYR A 106 4.54 -30.82 32.29
N ILE A 107 4.34 -30.23 31.11
CA ILE A 107 3.70 -28.92 30.95
C ILE A 107 2.21 -29.08 30.67
N LEU A 108 1.83 -29.99 29.77
CA LEU A 108 0.44 -30.14 29.31
C LEU A 108 -0.29 -31.11 30.23
N PHE A 109 0.23 -32.32 30.36
CA PHE A 109 -0.37 -33.43 31.09
C PHE A 109 0.64 -34.00 32.07
N ASN A 110 0.29 -33.95 33.35
CA ASN A 110 1.11 -34.48 34.45
C ASN A 110 0.28 -35.43 35.34
N ASP A 111 -0.69 -36.11 34.73
CA ASP A 111 -1.56 -37.05 35.44
C ASP A 111 -0.82 -38.37 35.67
N LYS A 112 -1.25 -39.14 36.67
CA LYS A 112 -0.64 -40.45 36.98
C LYS A 112 -0.67 -41.44 35.81
N LYS A 113 -1.70 -41.37 34.95
CA LYS A 113 -1.94 -42.30 33.84
C LYS A 113 -1.76 -41.66 32.45
N PHE A 114 -1.52 -40.35 32.38
CA PHE A 114 -1.41 -39.63 31.12
C PHE A 114 -0.42 -38.48 31.25
N SER A 115 0.66 -38.55 30.48
CA SER A 115 1.76 -37.58 30.50
C SER A 115 1.95 -36.90 29.15
N ASP A 116 2.77 -35.83 29.11
CA ASP A 116 3.19 -35.21 27.84
C ASP A 116 3.78 -36.24 26.85
N LYS A 117 4.46 -37.29 27.34
CA LYS A 117 5.02 -38.34 26.47
C LYS A 117 3.91 -39.14 25.77
N ASP A 118 2.86 -39.49 26.51
CA ASP A 118 1.71 -40.21 25.98
C ASP A 118 0.94 -39.33 24.99
N TYR A 119 0.77 -38.05 25.33
CA TYR A 119 0.23 -37.05 24.43
C TYR A 119 0.99 -36.96 23.10
N TYR A 120 2.32 -36.82 23.12
CA TYR A 120 3.11 -36.73 21.88
C TYR A 120 3.20 -38.06 21.12
N LYS A 121 2.96 -39.20 21.78
CA LYS A 121 2.85 -40.51 21.12
C LYS A 121 1.53 -40.65 20.37
N LEU A 122 0.42 -40.19 20.96
CA LEU A 122 -0.90 -40.18 20.31
C LEU A 122 -1.00 -39.10 19.23
N TYR A 123 -0.47 -37.92 19.53
CA TYR A 123 -0.55 -36.74 18.66
C TYR A 123 0.85 -36.16 18.42
N PRO A 124 1.58 -36.69 17.42
CA PRO A 124 2.92 -36.20 17.08
C PRO A 124 2.94 -34.71 16.72
N THR A 125 1.80 -34.19 16.23
CA THR A 125 1.62 -32.79 15.87
C THR A 125 0.25 -32.30 16.35
N ILE A 126 0.09 -30.98 16.50
CA ILE A 126 -1.20 -30.37 16.84
C ILE A 126 -2.29 -30.64 15.80
N TYR A 127 -1.91 -30.95 14.56
CA TYR A 127 -2.86 -31.27 13.48
C TYR A 127 -3.42 -32.69 13.61
N HIS A 128 -2.66 -33.65 14.17
CA HIS A 128 -3.20 -34.96 14.53
C HIS A 128 -4.28 -34.80 15.61
N LEU A 129 -4.03 -33.95 16.61
CA LEU A 129 -5.03 -33.65 17.63
C LEU A 129 -6.29 -33.00 17.04
N ARG A 130 -6.14 -31.98 16.19
CA ARG A 130 -7.29 -31.33 15.55
C ARG A 130 -8.08 -32.29 14.68
N SER A 131 -7.41 -33.12 13.88
CA SER A 131 -8.06 -34.15 13.05
C SER A 131 -8.84 -35.15 13.91
N ASP A 132 -8.26 -35.62 15.02
CA ASP A 132 -8.95 -36.50 15.97
C ASP A 132 -10.17 -35.83 16.60
N LEU A 133 -10.07 -34.57 17.03
CA LEU A 133 -11.21 -33.81 17.59
C LEU A 133 -12.34 -33.57 16.57
N ILE A 134 -12.03 -33.58 15.28
CA ILE A 134 -12.99 -33.40 14.18
C ILE A 134 -13.69 -34.71 13.86
N ASN A 135 -12.92 -35.80 13.74
CA ASN A 135 -13.37 -37.07 13.20
C ASN A 135 -13.91 -38.05 14.27
N ASP A 136 -13.43 -37.97 15.52
CA ASP A 136 -13.96 -38.76 16.62
C ASP A 136 -14.96 -37.93 17.44
N GLU A 137 -16.22 -38.36 17.43
CA GLU A 137 -17.30 -37.72 18.19
C GLU A 137 -17.36 -38.17 19.66
N GLY A 138 -16.47 -39.06 20.11
CA GLY A 138 -16.37 -39.51 21.49
C GLY A 138 -15.95 -38.40 22.47
N LYS A 139 -16.19 -38.63 23.77
CA LYS A 139 -15.80 -37.68 24.82
C LYS A 139 -14.28 -37.63 24.96
N LYS A 140 -13.67 -36.51 24.56
CA LYS A 140 -12.23 -36.22 24.70
C LYS A 140 -11.96 -35.37 25.95
N ASP A 141 -10.75 -35.46 26.52
CA ASP A 141 -10.32 -34.62 27.65
C ASP A 141 -10.43 -33.12 27.31
N LEU A 142 -10.98 -32.32 28.23
CA LEU A 142 -11.22 -30.90 27.99
C LEU A 142 -9.93 -30.11 27.70
N ARG A 143 -8.78 -30.52 28.27
CA ARG A 143 -7.47 -29.93 27.98
C ARG A 143 -7.08 -30.13 26.53
N LEU A 144 -7.41 -31.28 25.93
CA LEU A 144 -7.18 -31.56 24.50
C LEU A 144 -8.05 -30.65 23.62
N VAL A 145 -9.34 -30.52 23.96
CA VAL A 145 -10.27 -29.60 23.27
C VAL A 145 -9.71 -28.17 23.32
N TYR A 146 -9.32 -27.69 24.51
CA TYR A 146 -8.71 -26.38 24.68
C TYR A 146 -7.45 -26.20 23.83
N LEU A 147 -6.55 -27.19 23.77
CA LEU A 147 -5.32 -27.09 22.97
C LEU A 147 -5.61 -26.95 21.46
N GLY A 148 -6.61 -27.66 20.95
CA GLY A 148 -7.08 -27.54 19.56
C GLY A 148 -7.61 -26.13 19.26
N LEU A 149 -8.54 -25.64 20.08
CA LEU A 149 -9.14 -24.31 19.93
C LEU A 149 -8.10 -23.19 20.12
N HIS A 150 -7.20 -23.33 21.10
CA HIS A 150 -6.09 -22.42 21.36
C HIS A 150 -5.19 -22.28 20.12
N HIS A 151 -4.86 -23.40 19.46
CA HIS A 151 -4.04 -23.37 18.25
C HIS A 151 -4.74 -22.59 17.12
N ILE A 152 -6.03 -22.87 16.90
CA ILE A 152 -6.83 -22.19 15.87
C ILE A 152 -6.90 -20.68 16.14
N LEU A 153 -7.28 -20.23 17.35
CA LEU A 153 -7.41 -18.80 17.66
C LEU A 153 -6.07 -18.04 17.64
N LYS A 154 -4.97 -18.74 17.96
CA LYS A 154 -3.62 -18.17 17.90
C LYS A 154 -3.20 -17.95 16.45
N TYR A 155 -3.45 -18.93 15.57
CA TYR A 155 -3.05 -18.92 14.16
C TYR A 155 -4.27 -18.85 13.23
N ARG A 156 -5.17 -17.90 13.49
CA ARG A 156 -6.51 -17.83 12.89
C ARG A 156 -6.59 -17.53 11.39
N GLY A 157 -5.48 -17.47 10.66
CA GLY A 157 -5.48 -17.11 9.24
C GLY A 157 -5.73 -15.61 8.94
N HIS A 158 -5.76 -15.27 7.66
CA HIS A 158 -6.01 -13.90 7.16
C HIS A 158 -7.49 -13.66 6.83
N PHE A 159 -7.89 -12.37 6.72
CA PHE A 159 -9.28 -11.91 6.58
C PHE A 159 -9.54 -11.27 5.21
N LEU A 160 -9.00 -11.85 4.13
CA LEU A 160 -9.21 -11.30 2.78
C LEU A 160 -10.60 -11.66 2.22
N PHE A 161 -11.15 -12.80 2.62
CA PHE A 161 -12.45 -13.29 2.16
C PHE A 161 -13.63 -12.90 3.09
N GLU A 162 -13.55 -11.76 3.76
CA GLU A 162 -14.52 -11.35 4.80
C GLU A 162 -15.98 -11.35 4.25
N GLY A 163 -16.92 -11.96 5.01
CA GLY A 163 -18.34 -12.06 4.61
C GLY A 163 -18.70 -13.20 3.64
N GLN A 164 -17.78 -14.14 3.38
CA GLN A 164 -18.05 -15.32 2.55
C GLN A 164 -17.96 -16.60 3.40
N ASP A 165 -19.04 -17.38 3.45
CA ASP A 165 -19.07 -18.76 3.95
C ASP A 165 -19.03 -19.68 2.72
N PHE A 166 -17.94 -20.43 2.51
CA PHE A 166 -17.88 -21.43 1.44
C PHE A 166 -16.90 -22.55 1.74
N THR A 167 -17.14 -23.71 1.13
CA THR A 167 -16.16 -24.79 0.93
C THR A 167 -15.25 -24.47 -0.26
N ILE A 168 -13.95 -24.76 -0.15
CA ILE A 168 -12.92 -24.36 -1.16
C ILE A 168 -13.28 -24.78 -2.59
N ASN A 169 -13.94 -25.92 -2.80
CA ASN A 169 -14.26 -26.42 -4.15
C ASN A 169 -15.32 -25.60 -4.89
N GLU A 170 -16.28 -25.02 -4.18
CA GLU A 170 -17.38 -24.19 -4.73
C GLU A 170 -16.99 -22.70 -4.77
N ALA A 171 -15.90 -22.33 -4.10
CA ALA A 171 -15.46 -20.96 -3.91
C ALA A 171 -14.99 -20.24 -5.18
N PHE A 172 -14.37 -20.98 -6.11
CA PHE A 172 -13.62 -20.36 -7.20
C PHE A 172 -14.52 -19.52 -8.10
N GLU A 173 -15.71 -20.03 -8.42
CA GLU A 173 -16.68 -19.32 -9.26
C GLU A 173 -17.10 -17.98 -8.63
N SER A 174 -17.37 -17.97 -7.31
CA SER A 174 -17.71 -16.73 -6.59
C SER A 174 -16.54 -15.74 -6.53
N ILE A 175 -15.32 -16.23 -6.27
CA ILE A 175 -14.11 -15.40 -6.24
C ILE A 175 -13.86 -14.80 -7.62
N PHE A 176 -13.94 -15.62 -8.66
CA PHE A 176 -13.73 -15.22 -10.05
C PHE A 176 -14.80 -14.22 -10.52
N SER A 177 -16.07 -14.44 -10.13
CA SER A 177 -17.16 -13.52 -10.44
C SER A 177 -16.92 -12.12 -9.85
N LYS A 178 -16.49 -12.05 -8.58
CA LYS A 178 -16.17 -10.76 -7.93
C LYS A 178 -14.99 -10.06 -8.60
N LEU A 179 -13.94 -10.82 -8.93
CA LEU A 179 -12.79 -10.29 -9.66
C LEU A 179 -13.21 -9.78 -11.05
N SER A 180 -13.99 -10.56 -11.81
CA SER A 180 -14.44 -10.17 -13.15
C SER A 180 -15.32 -8.93 -13.11
N ASN A 181 -16.29 -8.85 -12.19
CA ASN A 181 -17.12 -7.66 -12.03
C ASN A 181 -16.27 -6.44 -11.69
N TYR A 182 -15.34 -6.57 -10.75
CA TYR A 182 -14.44 -5.47 -10.39
C TYR A 182 -13.53 -5.04 -11.54
N LEU A 183 -12.99 -5.97 -12.32
CA LEU A 183 -12.17 -5.70 -13.50
C LEU A 183 -12.98 -5.03 -14.62
N SER A 184 -14.22 -5.44 -14.82
CA SER A 184 -15.15 -4.80 -15.75
C SER A 184 -15.42 -3.35 -15.33
N GLU A 185 -15.79 -3.15 -14.07
CA GLU A 185 -16.16 -1.82 -13.52
C GLU A 185 -14.98 -0.84 -13.46
N LYS A 186 -13.82 -1.28 -12.95
CA LYS A 186 -12.68 -0.38 -12.68
C LYS A 186 -11.66 -0.32 -13.81
N PHE A 187 -11.51 -1.39 -14.58
CA PHE A 187 -10.47 -1.53 -15.61
C PHE A 187 -11.03 -1.67 -17.02
N GLN A 188 -12.36 -1.74 -17.21
CA GLN A 188 -12.98 -2.02 -18.51
C GLN A 188 -12.45 -3.33 -19.12
N PHE A 189 -12.05 -4.27 -18.26
CA PHE A 189 -11.57 -5.58 -18.65
C PHE A 189 -12.69 -6.60 -18.44
N ASN A 190 -13.44 -6.86 -19.51
CA ASN A 190 -14.60 -7.75 -19.49
C ASN A 190 -14.14 -9.20 -19.68
N ILE A 191 -14.19 -9.98 -18.61
CA ILE A 191 -13.88 -11.42 -18.65
C ILE A 191 -15.21 -12.18 -18.52
N PRO A 192 -15.61 -13.00 -19.52
CA PRO A 192 -16.83 -13.78 -19.44
C PRO A 192 -16.86 -14.67 -18.18
N LEU A 193 -18.00 -14.80 -17.52
CA LEU A 193 -18.09 -15.62 -16.31
C LEU A 193 -18.03 -17.12 -16.64
N GLU A 194 -18.43 -17.51 -17.85
CA GLU A 194 -18.53 -18.89 -18.31
C GLU A 194 -17.16 -19.59 -18.38
N ILE A 195 -16.08 -18.82 -18.58
CA ILE A 195 -14.72 -19.38 -18.74
C ILE A 195 -14.03 -19.74 -17.42
N TYR A 196 -14.70 -19.56 -16.27
CA TYR A 196 -14.09 -19.79 -14.95
C TYR A 196 -13.51 -21.22 -14.80
N LYS A 197 -14.11 -22.23 -15.46
CA LYS A 197 -13.61 -23.61 -15.44
C LYS A 197 -12.28 -23.75 -16.17
N ASP A 198 -12.12 -23.07 -17.30
CA ASP A 198 -10.87 -23.09 -18.07
C ASP A 198 -9.76 -22.37 -17.31
N ILE A 199 -10.08 -21.21 -16.72
CA ILE A 199 -9.16 -20.48 -15.83
C ILE A 199 -8.73 -21.38 -14.67
N LYS A 200 -9.68 -22.06 -14.01
CA LYS A 200 -9.42 -22.99 -12.91
C LYS A 200 -8.45 -24.10 -13.32
N ASN A 201 -8.66 -24.70 -14.49
CA ASN A 201 -7.79 -25.77 -14.99
C ASN A 201 -6.37 -25.26 -15.30
N ILE A 202 -6.25 -24.08 -15.94
CA ILE A 202 -4.95 -23.48 -16.28
C ILE A 202 -4.14 -23.17 -15.02
N ILE A 203 -4.76 -22.57 -13.99
CA ILE A 203 -4.02 -22.18 -12.78
C ILE A 203 -3.57 -23.39 -11.94
N LEU A 204 -4.31 -24.50 -11.98
CA LEU A 204 -3.99 -25.73 -11.25
C LEU A 204 -3.03 -26.67 -11.99
N ASP A 205 -2.78 -26.47 -13.29
CA ASP A 205 -1.89 -27.34 -14.06
C ASP A 205 -0.44 -27.25 -13.55
N LYS A 206 0.13 -28.38 -13.15
CA LYS A 206 1.51 -28.46 -12.62
C LYS A 206 2.58 -28.54 -13.71
N ASN A 207 2.20 -28.87 -14.94
CA ASN A 207 3.12 -29.01 -16.07
C ASN A 207 3.45 -27.65 -16.72
N LEU A 208 2.66 -26.61 -16.43
CA LEU A 208 2.83 -25.28 -17.00
C LEU A 208 3.71 -24.40 -16.11
N THR A 209 4.69 -23.72 -16.73
CA THR A 209 5.45 -22.68 -16.01
C THR A 209 4.57 -21.46 -15.77
N LEU A 210 4.98 -20.57 -14.87
CA LEU A 210 4.30 -19.29 -14.64
C LEU A 210 4.09 -18.50 -15.94
N ARG A 211 5.07 -18.52 -16.84
CA ARG A 211 4.99 -17.83 -18.14
C ARG A 211 3.92 -18.46 -19.04
N ASP A 212 3.89 -19.78 -19.10
CA ASP A 212 2.92 -20.53 -19.91
C ASP A 212 1.50 -20.33 -19.39
N LYS A 213 1.31 -20.35 -18.07
CA LYS A 213 0.02 -20.03 -17.43
C LYS A 213 -0.46 -18.64 -17.80
N VAL A 214 0.38 -17.61 -17.70
CA VAL A 214 -0.01 -16.23 -18.09
C VAL A 214 -0.40 -16.15 -19.56
N GLN A 215 0.34 -16.83 -20.44
CA GLN A 215 0.03 -16.82 -21.87
C GLN A 215 -1.31 -17.51 -22.15
N ASN A 216 -1.55 -18.67 -21.54
CA ASN A 216 -2.80 -19.42 -21.71
C ASN A 216 -4.00 -18.65 -21.12
N LEU A 217 -3.83 -18.01 -19.96
CA LEU A 217 -4.85 -17.14 -19.36
C LEU A 217 -5.18 -15.94 -20.26
N ALA A 218 -4.16 -15.32 -20.88
CA ALA A 218 -4.37 -14.18 -21.77
C ALA A 218 -5.14 -14.58 -23.03
N VAL A 219 -4.89 -15.79 -23.56
CA VAL A 219 -5.67 -16.37 -24.67
C VAL A 219 -7.10 -16.66 -24.22
N ALA A 220 -7.29 -17.30 -23.07
CA ALA A 220 -8.62 -17.62 -22.55
C ALA A 220 -9.49 -16.37 -22.26
N CYS A 221 -8.86 -15.29 -21.78
CA CYS A 221 -9.53 -14.01 -21.52
C CYS A 221 -9.58 -13.07 -22.73
N ASP A 222 -9.20 -13.55 -23.92
CA ASP A 222 -9.10 -12.80 -25.18
C ASP A 222 -8.47 -11.40 -25.03
N THR A 223 -7.27 -11.35 -24.44
CA THR A 223 -6.56 -10.09 -24.18
C THR A 223 -5.11 -10.07 -24.65
N ASN A 224 -4.76 -9.00 -25.37
CA ASN A 224 -3.38 -8.64 -25.68
C ASN A 224 -2.88 -7.40 -24.94
N ASN A 225 -3.70 -6.78 -24.09
CA ASN A 225 -3.33 -5.59 -23.34
C ASN A 225 -2.21 -5.93 -22.31
N PRO A 226 -1.07 -5.22 -22.34
CA PRO A 226 0.03 -5.44 -21.39
C PRO A 226 -0.40 -5.31 -19.93
N GLN A 227 -1.27 -4.35 -19.59
CA GLN A 227 -1.77 -4.16 -18.23
C GLN A 227 -2.57 -5.39 -17.76
N TYR A 228 -3.46 -5.90 -18.60
CA TYR A 228 -4.30 -7.06 -18.26
C TYR A 228 -3.43 -8.33 -18.12
N LYS A 229 -2.40 -8.50 -18.97
CA LYS A 229 -1.41 -9.57 -18.79
C LYS A 229 -0.63 -9.45 -17.46
N ASN A 230 -0.37 -8.23 -16.99
CA ASN A 230 0.24 -8.01 -15.68
C ASN A 230 -0.71 -8.33 -14.53
N ILE A 231 -2.00 -7.98 -14.64
CA ILE A 231 -3.06 -8.37 -13.70
C ILE A 231 -3.14 -9.90 -13.60
N LEU A 232 -3.26 -10.59 -14.74
CA LEU A 232 -3.29 -12.05 -14.81
C LEU A 232 -2.00 -12.68 -14.26
N SER A 233 -0.85 -12.05 -14.47
CA SER A 233 0.41 -12.52 -13.89
C SER A 233 0.43 -12.42 -12.38
N VAL A 234 -0.03 -11.31 -11.80
CA VAL A 234 -0.10 -11.13 -10.34
C VAL A 234 -1.11 -12.10 -9.72
N MET A 235 -2.25 -12.33 -10.39
CA MET A 235 -3.31 -13.27 -10.00
C MET A 235 -2.78 -14.68 -9.65
N ILE A 236 -1.73 -15.14 -10.34
CA ILE A 236 -1.14 -16.47 -10.16
C ILE A 236 0.26 -16.42 -9.51
N GLY A 237 0.59 -15.32 -8.83
CA GLY A 237 1.82 -15.20 -8.02
C GLY A 237 3.05 -14.63 -8.74
N GLY A 238 2.86 -13.97 -9.89
CA GLY A 238 3.92 -13.24 -10.57
C GLY A 238 4.26 -11.89 -9.93
N LYS A 239 5.55 -11.59 -9.79
CA LYS A 239 6.02 -10.29 -9.27
C LYS A 239 5.86 -9.18 -10.32
N ARG A 240 5.25 -8.04 -9.96
CA ARG A 240 5.10 -6.86 -10.83
C ARG A 240 5.25 -5.54 -10.06
N LYS A 241 5.51 -4.45 -10.76
CA LYS A 241 5.43 -3.09 -10.21
C LYS A 241 3.98 -2.63 -10.10
N LEU A 242 3.64 -1.89 -9.05
CA LEU A 242 2.33 -1.24 -8.88
C LEU A 242 2.06 -0.23 -10.00
N SER A 243 3.07 0.54 -10.40
CA SER A 243 2.96 1.50 -11.50
C SER A 243 2.52 0.86 -12.82
N VAL A 244 3.00 -0.35 -13.08
CA VAL A 244 2.65 -1.15 -14.26
C VAL A 244 1.31 -1.87 -14.09
N LEU A 245 0.95 -2.27 -12.87
CA LEU A 245 -0.33 -2.94 -12.60
C LEU A 245 -1.52 -1.97 -12.77
N PHE A 246 -1.36 -0.74 -12.28
CA PHE A 246 -2.40 0.29 -12.28
C PHE A 246 -2.23 1.33 -13.40
N ASN A 247 -1.19 1.24 -14.24
CA ASN A 247 -0.82 2.29 -15.20
C ASN A 247 -0.72 3.69 -14.57
N ASN A 248 -0.21 3.76 -13.33
CA ASN A 248 -0.03 5.02 -12.60
C ASN A 248 1.44 5.19 -12.17
N PRO A 249 2.22 6.08 -12.82
CA PRO A 249 3.61 6.34 -12.48
C PRO A 249 3.84 6.85 -11.05
N GLU A 250 2.83 7.44 -10.39
CA GLU A 250 2.97 7.93 -9.01
C GLU A 250 3.35 6.81 -8.04
N TYR A 251 2.93 5.57 -8.31
CA TYR A 251 3.27 4.41 -7.48
C TYR A 251 4.76 4.05 -7.55
N ASP A 252 5.51 4.55 -8.53
CA ASP A 252 6.97 4.42 -8.51
C ASP A 252 7.59 5.26 -7.39
N ASN A 253 6.92 6.28 -6.84
CA ASN A 253 7.44 7.05 -5.70
C ASN A 253 7.06 6.46 -4.34
N ALA A 254 6.18 5.46 -4.31
CA ALA A 254 5.70 4.86 -3.08
C ALA A 254 6.80 4.16 -2.27
N GLU A 255 6.54 3.96 -0.97
CA GLU A 255 7.39 3.19 -0.07
C GLU A 255 7.53 1.73 -0.53
N LYS A 256 6.43 1.17 -1.06
CA LYS A 256 6.36 -0.16 -1.69
C LYS A 256 5.94 0.00 -3.14
N ARG A 257 6.80 -0.46 -4.06
CA ARG A 257 6.65 -0.29 -5.52
C ARG A 257 6.33 -1.59 -6.24
N ASP A 258 6.68 -2.72 -5.66
CA ASP A 258 6.47 -4.04 -6.22
C ASP A 258 5.40 -4.79 -5.44
N ILE A 259 4.67 -5.68 -6.12
CA ILE A 259 3.77 -6.67 -5.53
C ILE A 259 4.30 -8.08 -5.81
N ASP A 260 4.37 -8.92 -4.78
CA ASP A 260 4.69 -10.35 -4.87
C ASP A 260 3.97 -11.13 -3.76
N PHE A 261 2.91 -11.85 -4.12
CA PHE A 261 2.11 -12.61 -3.17
C PHE A 261 2.82 -13.83 -2.56
N ARG A 262 3.97 -14.24 -3.12
CA ARG A 262 4.77 -15.35 -2.59
C ARG A 262 5.61 -14.95 -1.38
N VAL A 263 5.79 -13.65 -1.15
CA VAL A 263 6.57 -13.16 -0.02
C VAL A 263 5.72 -13.23 1.25
N SER A 264 6.20 -13.99 2.25
CA SER A 264 5.50 -14.16 3.53
C SER A 264 5.19 -12.87 4.30
N SER A 265 5.91 -11.77 4.01
CA SER A 265 5.64 -10.45 4.59
C SER A 265 4.45 -9.74 3.97
N PHE A 266 3.90 -10.19 2.83
CA PHE A 266 2.81 -9.49 2.14
C PHE A 266 1.63 -9.21 3.07
N ASN A 267 1.19 -10.21 3.84
CA ASN A 267 0.08 -10.02 4.80
C ASN A 267 0.43 -9.07 5.96
N GLU A 268 1.72 -8.94 6.31
CA GLU A 268 2.19 -7.96 7.30
C GLU A 268 2.30 -6.55 6.71
N GLU A 269 2.56 -6.47 5.40
CA GLU A 269 2.77 -5.25 4.63
C GLU A 269 1.50 -4.79 3.90
N ARG A 270 0.39 -5.56 3.96
CA ARG A 270 -0.89 -5.20 3.33
C ARG A 270 -1.36 -3.82 3.78
N GLU A 271 -1.22 -3.49 5.07
CA GLU A 271 -1.54 -2.15 5.60
C GLU A 271 -0.74 -1.02 4.90
N VAL A 272 0.47 -1.31 4.40
CA VAL A 272 1.30 -0.36 3.66
C VAL A 272 0.79 -0.23 2.23
N TYR A 273 0.48 -1.34 1.55
CA TYR A 273 -0.15 -1.32 0.23
C TYR A 273 -1.51 -0.62 0.27
N GLU A 274 -2.32 -0.88 1.28
CA GLU A 274 -3.64 -0.28 1.50
C GLU A 274 -3.55 1.24 1.67
N GLN A 275 -2.49 1.76 2.28
CA GLN A 275 -2.26 3.22 2.37
C GLN A 275 -1.74 3.84 1.08
N ILE A 276 -1.04 3.08 0.25
CA ILE A 276 -0.52 3.56 -1.05
C ILE A 276 -1.65 3.58 -2.08
N LEU A 277 -2.42 2.50 -2.11
CA LEU A 277 -3.44 2.23 -3.12
C LEU A 277 -4.82 2.76 -2.72
N ASN A 278 -5.06 2.99 -1.41
CA ASN A 278 -6.38 3.30 -0.88
C ASN A 278 -7.41 2.28 -1.39
N GLU A 279 -8.42 2.70 -2.16
CA GLU A 279 -9.42 1.81 -2.76
C GLU A 279 -8.85 0.80 -3.76
N ASP A 280 -7.75 1.14 -4.45
CA ASP A 280 -7.13 0.27 -5.45
C ASP A 280 -6.57 -1.01 -4.81
N ILE A 281 -6.48 -1.06 -3.47
CA ILE A 281 -6.16 -2.27 -2.71
C ILE A 281 -7.13 -3.42 -3.01
N LEU A 282 -8.38 -3.11 -3.37
CA LEU A 282 -9.39 -4.12 -3.67
C LEU A 282 -8.96 -5.00 -4.85
N LEU A 283 -8.28 -4.44 -5.86
CA LEU A 283 -7.70 -5.24 -6.93
C LEU A 283 -6.74 -6.27 -6.35
N LEU A 284 -5.81 -5.83 -5.49
CA LEU A 284 -4.85 -6.75 -4.87
C LEU A 284 -5.54 -7.78 -4.01
N ASP A 285 -6.61 -7.44 -3.29
CA ASP A 285 -7.37 -8.39 -2.49
C ASP A 285 -8.06 -9.45 -3.36
N TYR A 286 -8.66 -9.07 -4.49
CA TYR A 286 -9.28 -10.02 -5.42
C TYR A 286 -8.24 -10.91 -6.11
N LEU A 287 -7.13 -10.34 -6.58
CA LEU A 287 -6.04 -11.12 -7.19
C LEU A 287 -5.41 -12.06 -6.16
N LYS A 288 -5.21 -11.58 -4.94
CA LYS A 288 -4.71 -12.39 -3.83
C LYS A 288 -5.70 -13.48 -3.45
N SER A 289 -7.00 -13.22 -3.54
CA SER A 289 -8.05 -14.22 -3.29
C SER A 289 -7.96 -15.40 -4.26
N VAL A 290 -7.72 -15.14 -5.55
CA VAL A 290 -7.48 -16.19 -6.55
C VAL A 290 -6.19 -16.94 -6.27
N TYR A 291 -5.10 -16.22 -5.98
CA TYR A 291 -3.82 -16.82 -5.64
C TYR A 291 -3.91 -17.72 -4.40
N ASP A 292 -4.58 -17.24 -3.35
CA ASP A 292 -4.75 -17.96 -2.10
C ASP A 292 -5.61 -19.20 -2.31
N TRP A 293 -6.67 -19.10 -3.11
CA TRP A 293 -7.48 -20.26 -3.50
C TRP A 293 -6.65 -21.32 -4.24
N MET A 294 -5.77 -20.90 -5.16
CA MET A 294 -4.88 -21.79 -5.91
C MET A 294 -3.95 -22.55 -4.96
N ILE A 295 -3.29 -21.83 -4.03
CA ILE A 295 -2.40 -22.43 -3.03
C ILE A 295 -3.17 -23.34 -2.06
N LEU A 296 -4.35 -22.92 -1.60
CA LEU A 296 -5.20 -23.73 -0.72
C LEU A 296 -5.65 -25.03 -1.37
N SER A 297 -6.02 -24.98 -2.64
CA SER A 297 -6.41 -26.17 -3.41
C SER A 297 -5.25 -27.15 -3.52
N GLU A 298 -4.03 -26.64 -3.70
CA GLU A 298 -2.82 -27.47 -3.69
C GLU A 298 -2.50 -28.05 -2.30
N ILE A 299 -2.73 -27.29 -1.22
CA ILE A 299 -2.48 -27.74 0.15
C ILE A 299 -3.50 -28.81 0.56
N LEU A 300 -4.80 -28.55 0.37
CA LEU A 300 -5.85 -29.48 0.79
C LEU A 300 -5.90 -30.74 -0.07
N LYS A 301 -5.63 -30.63 -1.38
CA LYS A 301 -5.81 -31.71 -2.35
C LYS A 301 -7.22 -32.29 -2.24
N SER A 302 -7.35 -33.55 -1.81
CA SER A 302 -8.62 -34.26 -1.59
C SER A 302 -9.14 -34.17 -0.15
N ASN A 303 -8.40 -33.57 0.78
CA ASN A 303 -8.80 -33.49 2.18
C ASN A 303 -9.89 -32.45 2.41
N THR A 304 -10.79 -32.75 3.35
CA THR A 304 -11.86 -31.82 3.72
C THR A 304 -11.36 -30.78 4.72
N TYR A 305 -10.51 -31.20 5.66
CA TYR A 305 -9.98 -30.34 6.71
C TYR A 305 -8.48 -30.09 6.54
N PHE A 306 -8.04 -28.88 6.88
CA PHE A 306 -6.63 -28.49 6.79
C PHE A 306 -5.73 -29.34 7.69
N SER A 307 -6.23 -29.72 8.86
CA SER A 307 -5.49 -30.59 9.77
C SER A 307 -5.18 -31.96 9.16
N GLU A 308 -6.06 -32.52 8.33
CA GLU A 308 -5.83 -33.79 7.63
C GLU A 308 -4.72 -33.63 6.58
N ALA A 309 -4.78 -32.57 5.77
CA ALA A 309 -3.71 -32.24 4.82
C ALA A 309 -2.34 -32.07 5.51
N GLN A 310 -2.32 -31.48 6.71
CA GLN A 310 -1.07 -31.37 7.49
C GLN A 310 -0.61 -32.71 8.08
N VAL A 311 -1.52 -33.64 8.37
CA VAL A 311 -1.16 -35.01 8.75
C VAL A 311 -0.52 -35.72 7.56
N ASP A 312 -1.04 -35.57 6.35
CA ASP A 312 -0.44 -36.14 5.13
C ASP A 312 0.98 -35.59 4.89
N VAL A 313 1.18 -34.28 5.09
CA VAL A 313 2.51 -33.65 4.98
C VAL A 313 3.48 -34.24 6.01
N TYR A 314 3.02 -34.48 7.25
CA TYR A 314 3.84 -35.13 8.28
C TYR A 314 4.20 -36.57 7.89
N GLN A 315 3.23 -37.32 7.36
CA GLN A 315 3.41 -38.70 6.92
C GLN A 315 4.40 -38.77 5.75
N GLN A 316 4.28 -37.88 4.77
CA GLN A 316 5.23 -37.76 3.67
C GLN A 316 6.66 -37.51 4.19
N HIS A 317 6.83 -36.57 5.13
CA HIS A 317 8.14 -36.32 5.74
C HIS A 317 8.72 -37.57 6.40
N SER A 318 7.89 -38.29 7.15
CA SER A 318 8.28 -39.53 7.86
C SER A 318 8.76 -40.60 6.88
N GLU A 319 8.01 -40.81 5.79
CA GLU A 319 8.33 -41.75 4.72
C GLU A 319 9.61 -41.35 3.99
N ASP A 320 9.72 -40.08 3.55
CA ASP A 320 10.91 -39.55 2.88
C ASP A 320 12.16 -39.75 3.73
N LEU A 321 12.07 -39.45 5.03
CA LEU A 321 13.18 -39.59 5.95
C LEU A 321 13.57 -41.05 6.16
N LYS A 322 12.58 -41.96 6.25
CA LYS A 322 12.81 -43.40 6.40
C LYS A 322 13.52 -43.95 5.16
N ASP A 323 13.03 -43.60 3.98
CA ASP A 323 13.57 -44.06 2.70
C ASP A 323 14.97 -43.51 2.46
N LEU A 324 15.21 -42.21 2.70
CA LEU A 324 16.55 -41.62 2.61
C LEU A 324 17.54 -42.28 3.56
N LYS A 325 17.13 -42.54 4.81
CA LYS A 325 17.97 -43.27 5.77
C LYS A 325 18.27 -44.69 5.32
N TYR A 326 17.28 -45.39 4.77
CA TYR A 326 17.44 -46.74 4.25
C TYR A 326 18.41 -46.77 3.05
N LEU A 327 18.21 -45.90 2.06
CA LEU A 327 19.07 -45.79 0.88
C LEU A 327 20.51 -45.43 1.26
N ILE A 328 20.71 -44.43 2.12
CA ILE A 328 22.05 -44.02 2.57
C ILE A 328 22.73 -45.12 3.40
N LYS A 329 21.98 -45.87 4.21
CA LYS A 329 22.53 -46.96 5.01
C LYS A 329 23.01 -48.12 4.14
N ASN A 330 22.29 -48.46 3.08
CA ASN A 330 22.56 -49.65 2.26
C ASN A 330 23.50 -49.37 1.08
N TYR A 331 23.43 -48.17 0.50
CA TYR A 331 24.15 -47.80 -0.74
C TYR A 331 25.12 -46.63 -0.56
N GLY A 332 25.07 -45.92 0.57
CA GLY A 332 25.98 -44.82 0.88
C GLY A 332 27.37 -45.28 1.34
N LYS A 333 28.30 -44.33 1.43
CA LYS A 333 29.66 -44.56 1.93
C LYS A 333 29.68 -44.64 3.46
N LYS A 334 30.71 -45.30 4.00
CA LYS A 334 30.97 -45.33 5.44
C LYS A 334 31.11 -43.90 5.97
N GLY A 335 30.17 -43.48 6.81
CA GLY A 335 30.13 -42.13 7.39
C GLY A 335 28.98 -41.25 6.89
N ASP A 336 28.38 -41.56 5.74
CA ASP A 336 27.31 -40.74 5.16
C ASP A 336 26.10 -40.63 6.09
N MET A 337 25.77 -41.69 6.83
CA MET A 337 24.68 -41.65 7.82
C MET A 337 24.91 -40.58 8.90
N LYS A 338 26.16 -40.44 9.36
CA LYS A 338 26.53 -39.41 10.34
C LYS A 338 26.52 -38.03 9.71
N GLU A 339 27.13 -37.90 8.54
CA GLU A 339 27.22 -36.64 7.79
C GLU A 339 25.83 -36.08 7.45
N CYS A 340 24.93 -36.92 6.96
CA CYS A 340 23.61 -36.51 6.47
C CYS A 340 22.62 -36.21 7.60
N PHE A 341 22.65 -36.96 8.71
CA PHE A 341 21.59 -36.92 9.72
C PHE A 341 22.02 -36.53 11.13
N ASN A 342 23.31 -36.56 11.46
CA ASN A 342 23.78 -36.41 12.84
C ASN A 342 24.80 -35.28 13.03
N ASP A 343 25.54 -34.88 12.00
CA ASP A 343 26.62 -33.89 12.14
C ASP A 343 26.10 -32.44 12.11
N PRO A 344 26.22 -31.66 13.21
CA PRO A 344 25.76 -30.27 13.26
C PRO A 344 26.67 -29.27 12.53
N LYS A 345 27.83 -29.71 12.03
CA LYS A 345 28.80 -28.87 11.33
C LYS A 345 28.61 -28.87 9.81
N VAL A 346 27.96 -29.88 9.25
CA VAL A 346 27.75 -30.03 7.81
C VAL A 346 26.63 -29.11 7.35
N GLU A 347 26.88 -28.36 6.27
CA GLU A 347 25.91 -27.44 5.70
C GLU A 347 24.85 -28.19 4.90
N ARG A 348 23.61 -27.67 4.89
CA ARG A 348 22.48 -28.18 4.07
C ARG A 348 21.98 -29.59 4.40
N ASN A 349 22.67 -30.35 5.25
CA ASN A 349 22.22 -31.67 5.70
C ASN A 349 20.91 -31.61 6.52
N TYR A 350 20.38 -32.76 6.93
CA TYR A 350 19.13 -32.82 7.69
C TYR A 350 19.21 -32.07 9.02
N VAL A 351 20.35 -32.08 9.71
CA VAL A 351 20.55 -31.34 10.97
C VAL A 351 20.44 -29.82 10.76
N SER A 352 21.06 -29.30 9.70
CA SER A 352 20.94 -27.89 9.28
C SER A 352 19.50 -27.52 8.96
N TYR A 353 18.75 -28.46 8.38
CA TYR A 353 17.34 -28.28 8.05
C TYR A 353 16.44 -28.26 9.30
N ILE A 354 16.52 -29.26 10.18
CA ILE A 354 15.70 -29.34 11.41
C ILE A 354 16.27 -28.46 12.55
N LYS A 355 17.41 -27.80 12.32
CA LYS A 355 18.10 -26.83 13.19
C LYS A 355 18.77 -27.42 14.44
N SER A 356 18.71 -28.72 14.66
CA SER A 356 19.30 -29.37 15.83
C SER A 356 19.47 -30.87 15.65
N THR A 357 20.28 -31.48 16.52
CA THR A 357 20.46 -32.94 16.61
C THR A 357 20.46 -33.38 18.07
N LEU A 358 20.06 -34.63 18.31
CA LEU A 358 20.13 -35.31 19.61
C LEU A 358 21.23 -36.38 19.65
N ALA A 359 21.94 -36.60 18.55
CA ALA A 359 23.04 -37.55 18.51
C ALA A 359 24.17 -37.05 19.43
N ASN A 360 24.44 -37.80 20.51
CA ASN A 360 25.42 -37.47 21.55
C ASN A 360 25.11 -36.15 22.30
N GLY A 361 23.84 -35.94 22.65
CA GLY A 361 23.36 -34.76 23.36
C GLY A 361 22.70 -33.74 22.43
N ARG A 362 22.09 -32.70 23.01
CA ARG A 362 21.33 -31.69 22.26
C ARG A 362 22.27 -30.61 21.71
N HIS A 363 22.53 -30.66 20.41
CA HIS A 363 23.38 -29.68 19.72
C HIS A 363 22.56 -28.85 18.72
N LYS A 364 22.86 -27.55 18.62
CA LYS A 364 22.31 -26.68 17.57
C LYS A 364 23.13 -26.81 16.30
N ALA A 365 22.48 -26.73 15.14
CA ALA A 365 23.18 -26.67 13.86
C ALA A 365 24.02 -25.38 13.76
N LYS A 366 25.22 -25.45 13.17
CA LYS A 366 26.06 -24.26 12.94
C LYS A 366 25.49 -23.34 11.87
N LYS A 367 24.88 -23.92 10.83
CA LYS A 367 24.20 -23.20 9.76
C LYS A 367 22.76 -23.72 9.62
N ILE A 368 21.89 -22.87 9.09
CA ILE A 368 20.48 -23.18 8.84
C ILE A 368 20.28 -23.12 7.32
N CYS A 369 19.49 -24.05 6.78
CA CYS A 369 19.17 -24.10 5.36
C CYS A 369 17.65 -24.23 5.13
N ASN A 370 17.23 -23.93 3.91
CA ASN A 370 15.86 -24.16 3.45
C ASN A 370 15.69 -25.56 2.83
N GLN A 371 14.45 -25.92 2.49
CA GLN A 371 14.11 -27.25 1.95
C GLN A 371 14.79 -27.52 0.60
N GLU A 372 14.82 -26.52 -0.29
CA GLU A 372 15.47 -26.64 -1.60
C GLU A 372 16.97 -26.93 -1.47
N GLU A 373 17.67 -26.24 -0.57
CA GLU A 373 19.09 -26.48 -0.32
C GLU A 373 19.36 -27.88 0.22
N THR A 374 18.51 -28.38 1.12
CA THR A 374 18.61 -29.74 1.65
C THR A 374 18.29 -30.80 0.62
N ASN A 375 17.31 -30.56 -0.24
CA ASN A 375 16.98 -31.47 -1.33
C ASN A 375 18.12 -31.54 -2.37
N LYS A 376 18.78 -30.41 -2.68
CA LYS A 376 20.01 -30.42 -3.50
C LYS A 376 21.12 -31.25 -2.86
N PHE A 377 21.36 -31.08 -1.57
CA PHE A 377 22.35 -31.86 -0.83
C PHE A 377 22.08 -33.37 -0.90
N PHE A 378 20.83 -33.79 -0.63
CA PHE A 378 20.47 -35.20 -0.70
C PHE A 378 20.52 -35.74 -2.13
N MET A 379 20.09 -34.96 -3.13
CA MET A 379 20.17 -35.33 -4.54
C MET A 379 21.61 -35.63 -4.96
N GLU A 380 22.57 -34.79 -4.57
CA GLU A 380 24.00 -35.01 -4.83
C GLU A 380 24.51 -36.30 -4.18
N LYS A 381 24.00 -36.66 -3.00
CA LYS A 381 24.38 -37.88 -2.28
C LYS A 381 23.79 -39.14 -2.91
N VAL A 382 22.53 -39.12 -3.35
CA VAL A 382 21.82 -40.34 -3.76
C VAL A 382 21.82 -40.59 -5.26
N LYS A 383 21.97 -39.57 -6.13
CA LYS A 383 21.78 -39.68 -7.59
C LYS A 383 22.62 -40.74 -8.32
N ASN A 384 23.73 -41.17 -7.71
CA ASN A 384 24.69 -42.12 -8.30
C ASN A 384 24.63 -43.50 -7.62
N PHE A 385 23.62 -43.78 -6.79
CA PHE A 385 23.49 -45.09 -6.15
C PHE A 385 23.15 -46.16 -7.17
N GLN A 386 23.93 -47.23 -7.19
CA GLN A 386 23.61 -48.45 -7.93
C GLN A 386 22.68 -49.30 -7.06
N VAL A 387 21.38 -49.06 -7.22
CA VAL A 387 20.33 -49.73 -6.43
C VAL A 387 19.93 -51.07 -7.05
N SER A 388 19.59 -52.03 -6.19
CA SER A 388 19.04 -53.33 -6.61
C SER A 388 17.61 -53.18 -7.13
N ASP A 389 17.12 -54.13 -7.92
CA ASP A 389 15.75 -54.10 -8.45
C ASP A 389 14.69 -54.03 -7.35
N LYS A 390 14.93 -54.66 -6.20
CA LYS A 390 14.04 -54.63 -5.04
C LYS A 390 13.85 -53.22 -4.44
N ASP A 391 14.87 -52.38 -4.52
CA ASP A 391 14.87 -51.03 -3.93
C ASP A 391 14.66 -49.91 -4.97
N LYS A 392 14.47 -50.29 -6.25
CA LYS A 392 14.37 -49.37 -7.38
C LYS A 392 13.16 -48.44 -7.29
N GLU A 393 12.02 -48.93 -6.82
CA GLU A 393 10.81 -48.11 -6.65
C GLU A 393 11.01 -47.01 -5.59
N ILE A 394 11.60 -47.37 -4.44
CA ILE A 394 11.92 -46.42 -3.36
C ILE A 394 12.90 -45.36 -3.87
N TYR A 395 13.93 -45.80 -4.60
CA TYR A 395 14.92 -44.90 -5.19
C TYR A 395 14.28 -43.90 -6.16
N LEU A 396 13.50 -44.37 -7.14
CA LEU A 396 12.85 -43.51 -8.13
C LEU A 396 11.89 -42.51 -7.49
N ARG A 397 11.11 -42.94 -6.48
CA ARG A 397 10.22 -42.05 -5.72
C ARG A 397 10.98 -40.94 -5.02
N ILE A 398 12.08 -41.26 -4.34
CA ILE A 398 12.90 -40.27 -3.64
C ILE A 398 13.59 -39.32 -4.62
N ILE A 399 14.14 -39.83 -5.73
CA ILE A 399 14.76 -38.99 -6.76
C ILE A 399 13.76 -37.98 -7.33
N SER A 400 12.56 -38.42 -7.74
CA SER A 400 11.51 -37.51 -8.23
C SER A 400 11.17 -36.43 -7.18
N ARG A 401 10.95 -36.81 -5.92
CA ARG A 401 10.65 -35.84 -4.85
C ARG A 401 11.80 -34.85 -4.59
N LEU A 402 13.05 -35.27 -4.72
CA LEU A 402 14.23 -34.41 -4.57
C LEU A 402 14.39 -33.45 -5.75
N GLU A 403 14.17 -33.92 -6.98
CA GLU A 403 14.19 -33.13 -8.21
C GLU A 403 13.11 -32.06 -8.24
N GLU A 404 11.89 -32.43 -7.84
CA GLU A 404 10.75 -31.52 -7.66
C GLU A 404 10.90 -30.61 -6.43
N LYS A 405 11.93 -30.85 -5.59
CA LYS A 405 12.21 -30.11 -4.35
C LYS A 405 11.10 -30.20 -3.29
N ILE A 406 10.27 -31.23 -3.34
CA ILE A 406 9.15 -31.46 -2.40
C ILE A 406 9.46 -32.47 -1.29
N ALA A 407 10.63 -33.13 -1.31
CA ALA A 407 11.03 -34.08 -0.26
C ALA A 407 11.21 -33.41 1.11
N LEU A 408 10.93 -34.16 2.19
CA LEU A 408 11.08 -33.74 3.60
C LEU A 408 10.32 -32.45 3.95
N PRO A 409 9.01 -32.32 3.61
CA PRO A 409 8.28 -31.08 3.83
C PRO A 409 8.12 -30.75 5.32
N LYS A 410 8.07 -29.46 5.67
CA LYS A 410 7.82 -28.99 7.05
C LYS A 410 6.39 -28.48 7.17
N LEU A 411 5.76 -28.80 8.31
CA LEU A 411 4.41 -28.32 8.67
C LEU A 411 4.31 -26.80 8.87
N ARG A 412 5.44 -26.11 9.05
CA ARG A 412 5.51 -24.65 9.15
C ARG A 412 6.43 -24.13 8.07
N ASN A 413 5.85 -23.69 6.97
CA ASN A 413 6.51 -22.99 5.88
C ASN A 413 5.87 -21.61 5.66
N THR A 414 6.38 -20.85 4.69
CA THR A 414 5.85 -19.54 4.30
C THR A 414 4.41 -19.61 3.78
N ASP A 415 4.02 -20.74 3.19
CA ASP A 415 2.74 -20.93 2.53
C ASP A 415 1.59 -21.00 3.55
N ASN A 416 1.86 -21.37 4.80
CA ASN A 416 0.86 -21.28 5.87
C ASN A 416 0.34 -19.86 6.12
N SER A 417 1.04 -18.81 5.66
CA SER A 417 0.54 -17.43 5.75
C SER A 417 -0.65 -17.16 4.83
N VAL A 418 -0.87 -18.02 3.83
CA VAL A 418 -1.91 -17.96 2.79
C VAL A 418 -3.24 -18.57 3.26
N ILE A 419 -3.31 -19.08 4.49
CA ILE A 419 -4.52 -19.77 4.97
C ILE A 419 -5.56 -18.74 5.44
N PRO A 420 -6.76 -18.70 4.86
CA PRO A 420 -7.79 -17.77 5.29
C PRO A 420 -8.49 -18.29 6.53
N TYR A 421 -9.06 -17.35 7.29
CA TYR A 421 -9.65 -17.68 8.58
C TYR A 421 -10.81 -18.67 8.47
N GLN A 422 -11.52 -18.71 7.35
CA GLN A 422 -12.62 -19.63 7.09
C GLN A 422 -12.23 -21.10 7.24
N ILE A 423 -11.03 -21.48 6.79
CA ILE A 423 -10.58 -22.88 6.85
C ILE A 423 -10.41 -23.34 8.28
N HIS A 424 -9.87 -22.45 9.11
CA HIS A 424 -9.76 -22.70 10.53
C HIS A 424 -11.10 -22.55 11.27
N LYS A 425 -12.01 -21.69 10.79
CA LYS A 425 -13.38 -21.54 11.31
C LYS A 425 -14.17 -22.84 11.10
N GLN A 426 -14.07 -23.48 9.94
CA GLN A 426 -14.74 -24.75 9.65
C GLN A 426 -14.32 -25.84 10.65
N GLU A 427 -13.02 -25.97 10.92
CA GLU A 427 -12.52 -26.89 11.94
C GLU A 427 -12.96 -26.49 13.36
N LEU A 428 -12.91 -25.20 13.69
CA LEU A 428 -13.36 -24.66 14.97
C LEU A 428 -14.83 -25.02 15.23
N ASP A 429 -15.68 -24.81 14.22
CA ASP A 429 -17.12 -25.09 14.28
C ASP A 429 -17.38 -26.59 14.51
N LYS A 430 -16.67 -27.48 13.80
CA LYS A 430 -16.82 -28.93 13.97
C LYS A 430 -16.29 -29.42 15.32
N ILE A 431 -15.14 -28.90 15.78
CA ILE A 431 -14.58 -29.23 17.11
C ILE A 431 -15.52 -28.76 18.22
N LEU A 432 -16.04 -27.53 18.14
CA LEU A 432 -17.01 -27.01 19.10
C LEU A 432 -18.31 -27.82 19.09
N TYR A 433 -18.82 -28.17 17.91
CA TYR A 433 -20.00 -29.01 17.77
C TYR A 433 -19.81 -30.38 18.46
N ASN A 434 -18.72 -31.10 18.16
CA ASN A 434 -18.44 -32.39 18.79
C ASN A 434 -18.25 -32.25 20.30
N ALA A 435 -17.51 -31.25 20.77
CA ALA A 435 -17.28 -31.03 22.20
C ALA A 435 -18.57 -30.63 22.95
N SER A 436 -19.45 -29.84 22.33
CA SER A 436 -20.70 -29.36 22.94
C SER A 436 -21.69 -30.48 23.26
N LYS A 437 -21.56 -31.65 22.63
CA LYS A 437 -22.34 -32.85 22.94
C LYS A 437 -21.98 -33.48 24.30
N HIS A 438 -20.78 -33.19 24.82
CA HIS A 438 -20.24 -33.81 26.03
C HIS A 438 -19.95 -32.82 27.16
N TYR A 439 -19.96 -31.52 26.85
CA TYR A 439 -19.60 -30.44 27.75
C TYR A 439 -20.64 -29.32 27.71
N ASP A 440 -21.66 -29.41 28.57
CA ASP A 440 -22.83 -28.52 28.56
C ASP A 440 -22.50 -27.03 28.72
N PHE A 441 -21.40 -26.68 29.40
CA PHE A 441 -21.00 -25.29 29.57
C PHE A 441 -20.80 -24.56 28.23
N LEU A 442 -20.41 -25.28 27.17
CA LEU A 442 -20.25 -24.71 25.83
C LEU A 442 -21.56 -24.19 25.22
N ASN A 443 -22.71 -24.72 25.67
CA ASN A 443 -24.05 -24.33 25.21
C ASN A 443 -24.72 -23.31 26.12
N ARG A 444 -24.16 -23.02 27.30
CA ARG A 444 -24.74 -22.08 28.27
C ARG A 444 -24.72 -20.66 27.72
N VAL A 445 -25.90 -20.07 27.58
CA VAL A 445 -26.10 -18.65 27.23
C VAL A 445 -26.02 -17.80 28.49
N ASP A 446 -25.28 -16.70 28.44
CA ASP A 446 -25.19 -15.74 29.54
C ASP A 446 -25.93 -14.43 29.26
N GLU A 447 -25.81 -13.46 30.16
CA GLU A 447 -26.48 -12.15 30.12
C GLU A 447 -26.24 -11.36 28.82
N THR A 448 -25.19 -11.69 28.06
CA THR A 448 -24.91 -11.05 26.77
C THR A 448 -25.72 -11.65 25.61
N GLY A 449 -26.55 -12.67 25.86
CA GLY A 449 -27.37 -13.35 24.86
C GLY A 449 -26.60 -14.32 23.96
N PHE A 450 -25.34 -14.63 24.29
CA PHE A 450 -24.49 -15.56 23.54
C PHE A 450 -24.05 -16.74 24.40
N SER A 451 -24.03 -17.92 23.80
CA SER A 451 -23.37 -19.10 24.37
C SER A 451 -21.85 -18.96 24.38
N ILE A 452 -21.17 -19.74 25.21
CA ILE A 452 -19.70 -19.79 25.23
C ILE A 452 -19.16 -20.18 23.85
N SER A 453 -19.78 -21.14 23.17
CA SER A 453 -19.40 -21.50 21.79
C SER A 453 -19.52 -20.33 20.82
N GLU A 454 -20.61 -19.56 20.88
CA GLU A 454 -20.78 -18.37 20.02
C GLU A 454 -19.77 -17.27 20.35
N LYS A 455 -19.41 -17.08 21.62
CA LYS A 455 -18.34 -16.14 22.02
C LYS A 455 -16.98 -16.54 21.46
N ILE A 456 -16.66 -17.83 21.44
CA ILE A 456 -15.44 -18.36 20.83
C ILE A 456 -15.46 -18.11 19.31
N LYS A 457 -16.59 -18.39 18.64
CA LYS A 457 -16.77 -18.12 17.20
C LYS A 457 -16.64 -16.64 16.87
N LYS A 458 -17.28 -15.74 17.62
CA LYS A 458 -17.12 -14.29 17.47
C LYS A 458 -15.67 -13.85 17.72
N THR A 459 -14.97 -14.44 18.69
CA THR A 459 -13.55 -14.15 18.92
C THR A 459 -12.66 -14.57 17.75
N MET A 460 -13.00 -15.68 17.07
CA MET A 460 -12.35 -16.12 15.84
C MET A 460 -12.57 -15.11 14.71
N THR A 461 -13.82 -14.74 14.42
CA THR A 461 -14.22 -13.96 13.24
C THR A 461 -14.09 -12.45 13.41
N PHE A 462 -13.94 -11.94 14.63
CA PHE A 462 -13.89 -10.50 14.87
C PHE A 462 -12.59 -9.86 14.38
N LYS A 463 -12.73 -8.80 13.59
CA LYS A 463 -11.66 -7.92 13.10
C LYS A 463 -12.10 -6.48 13.34
N ILE A 464 -11.21 -5.69 13.92
CA ILE A 464 -11.49 -4.26 14.14
C ILE A 464 -11.38 -3.56 12.77
N PRO A 465 -12.44 -2.87 12.31
CA PRO A 465 -12.37 -2.15 11.04
C PRO A 465 -11.31 -1.04 11.08
N TYR A 466 -10.63 -0.80 9.96
CA TYR A 466 -9.49 0.13 9.91
C TYR A 466 -9.92 1.57 10.23
N TYR A 467 -11.11 1.99 9.78
CA TYR A 467 -11.69 3.31 10.03
C TYR A 467 -12.10 3.54 11.48
N ILE A 468 -12.08 2.51 12.33
CA ILE A 468 -12.26 2.64 13.79
C ILE A 468 -10.93 2.92 14.48
N GLY A 469 -9.85 2.30 13.98
CA GLY A 469 -8.52 2.47 14.55
C GLY A 469 -8.35 1.83 15.93
N PRO A 470 -7.45 2.36 16.78
CA PRO A 470 -7.20 1.82 18.12
C PRO A 470 -8.36 2.04 19.08
N LEU A 471 -8.73 0.97 19.81
CA LEU A 471 -9.85 0.99 20.77
C LEU A 471 -9.52 1.65 22.12
N ASN A 472 -8.27 2.02 22.35
CA ASN A 472 -7.85 2.77 23.53
C ASN A 472 -7.71 4.26 23.15
N THR A 473 -8.64 5.07 23.64
CA THR A 473 -8.75 6.51 23.37
C THR A 473 -8.00 7.38 24.38
N PHE A 474 -7.49 6.81 25.48
CA PHE A 474 -6.86 7.55 26.59
C PHE A 474 -5.78 8.54 26.14
N HIS A 475 -4.87 8.11 25.26
CA HIS A 475 -3.81 8.98 24.75
C HIS A 475 -4.31 10.12 23.86
N SER A 476 -5.48 9.97 23.24
CA SER A 476 -6.09 11.04 22.43
C SER A 476 -6.76 12.04 23.35
N GLU A 477 -7.55 11.56 24.32
CA GLU A 477 -8.25 12.37 25.31
C GLU A 477 -7.29 13.20 26.18
N TYR A 478 -6.19 12.60 26.64
CA TYR A 478 -5.19 13.29 27.46
C TYR A 478 -4.39 14.36 26.68
N ASN A 479 -4.20 14.19 25.37
CA ASN A 479 -3.42 15.11 24.54
C ASN A 479 -4.31 16.09 23.74
N GLY A 480 -5.49 16.45 24.26
CA GLY A 480 -6.39 17.41 23.60
C GLY A 480 -6.83 16.98 22.19
N GLY A 481 -6.96 15.68 21.95
CA GLY A 481 -7.32 15.11 20.63
C GLY A 481 -6.13 14.78 19.72
N HIS A 482 -4.89 15.11 20.12
CA HIS A 482 -3.68 14.82 19.33
C HIS A 482 -3.16 13.39 19.57
N GLY A 483 -3.93 12.40 19.13
CA GLY A 483 -3.63 10.98 19.29
C GLY A 483 -3.75 10.12 18.02
N ASN A 484 -3.21 8.90 18.10
CA ASN A 484 -3.39 7.87 17.07
C ASN A 484 -4.73 7.11 17.21
N ALA A 485 -5.65 7.59 18.05
CA ALA A 485 -6.95 6.99 18.32
C ALA A 485 -8.05 8.03 18.09
N TRP A 486 -9.07 7.64 17.33
CA TRP A 486 -10.18 8.50 16.90
C TRP A 486 -11.54 7.82 17.08
N MET A 487 -11.54 6.56 17.55
CA MET A 487 -12.73 5.81 17.90
C MET A 487 -13.59 6.60 18.90
N VAL A 488 -14.90 6.54 18.71
CA VAL A 488 -15.91 7.13 19.59
C VAL A 488 -16.70 6.03 20.25
N LYS A 489 -16.86 6.09 21.58
CA LYS A 489 -17.67 5.14 22.34
C LYS A 489 -19.10 5.65 22.48
N LYS A 490 -20.08 4.76 22.32
CA LYS A 490 -21.48 4.94 22.74
C LYS A 490 -21.62 4.70 24.25
N LEU A 491 -20.96 3.66 24.75
CA LEU A 491 -21.04 3.22 26.15
C LEU A 491 -19.65 3.13 26.77
N ASN A 492 -19.51 3.53 28.04
CA ASN A 492 -18.22 3.49 28.72
C ASN A 492 -17.96 2.14 29.42
N ILE A 493 -17.98 1.05 28.66
CA ILE A 493 -17.71 -0.31 29.15
C ILE A 493 -16.56 -0.96 28.36
N PRO A 494 -15.94 -2.05 28.88
CA PRO A 494 -14.92 -2.80 28.14
C PRO A 494 -15.44 -3.35 26.81
N ILE A 495 -14.64 -3.19 25.75
CA ILE A 495 -14.99 -3.65 24.40
C ILE A 495 -14.54 -5.11 24.23
N THR A 496 -15.48 -5.96 23.82
CA THR A 496 -15.28 -7.38 23.47
C THR A 496 -15.70 -7.62 22.02
N PRO A 497 -15.31 -8.78 21.43
CA PRO A 497 -15.76 -9.16 20.10
C PRO A 497 -17.29 -9.22 19.91
N TRP A 498 -18.05 -9.46 20.98
CA TRP A 498 -19.51 -9.66 20.92
C TRP A 498 -20.34 -8.44 21.33
N ASN A 499 -19.74 -7.41 21.94
CA ASN A 499 -20.44 -6.17 22.27
C ASN A 499 -20.01 -4.97 21.39
N PHE A 500 -19.09 -5.17 20.44
CA PHE A 500 -18.46 -4.10 19.65
C PHE A 500 -19.45 -3.10 19.05
N GLU A 501 -20.47 -3.57 18.33
CA GLU A 501 -21.46 -2.73 17.63
C GLU A 501 -22.30 -1.86 18.60
N SER A 502 -22.54 -2.38 19.81
CA SER A 502 -23.29 -1.70 20.87
C SER A 502 -22.44 -0.65 21.61
N VAL A 503 -21.12 -0.89 21.74
CA VAL A 503 -20.22 -0.04 22.53
C VAL A 503 -19.53 1.01 21.69
N VAL A 504 -19.23 0.72 20.42
CA VAL A 504 -18.51 1.61 19.50
C VAL A 504 -19.49 2.33 18.58
N ASP A 505 -19.27 3.64 18.42
CA ASP A 505 -19.95 4.47 17.43
C ASP A 505 -19.16 4.42 16.12
N GLU A 506 -19.47 3.42 15.29
CA GLU A 506 -18.77 3.19 14.03
C GLU A 506 -18.88 4.37 13.07
N GLU A 507 -20.04 5.04 13.08
CA GLU A 507 -20.34 6.18 12.22
C GLU A 507 -19.48 7.39 12.60
N LYS A 508 -19.51 7.80 13.88
CA LYS A 508 -18.69 8.93 14.35
C LYS A 508 -17.20 8.63 14.27
N SER A 509 -16.81 7.38 14.51
CA SER A 509 -15.41 6.95 14.38
C SER A 509 -14.92 7.07 12.94
N SER A 510 -15.72 6.60 11.98
CA SER A 510 -15.40 6.66 10.55
C SER A 510 -15.36 8.11 10.04
N GLU A 511 -16.30 8.96 10.47
CA GLU A 511 -16.27 10.39 10.13
C GLU A 511 -14.99 11.07 10.67
N ARG A 512 -14.63 10.82 11.93
CA ARG A 512 -13.37 11.33 12.51
C ARG A 512 -12.14 10.79 11.79
N PHE A 513 -12.18 9.56 11.28
CA PHE A 513 -11.08 8.96 10.54
C PHE A 513 -10.81 9.65 9.20
N ILE A 514 -11.84 10.05 8.47
CA ILE A 514 -11.62 10.72 7.19
C ILE A 514 -11.27 12.18 7.40
N ARG A 515 -11.99 12.92 8.27
CA ARG A 515 -11.70 14.34 8.52
C ARG A 515 -10.25 14.59 8.94
N ARG A 516 -9.65 13.68 9.73
CA ARG A 516 -8.21 13.77 10.10
C ARG A 516 -7.23 13.49 8.95
N MET A 517 -7.71 12.89 7.85
CA MET A 517 -6.92 12.57 6.65
C MET A 517 -7.21 13.52 5.49
N THR A 518 -8.32 14.26 5.52
CA THR A 518 -8.67 15.27 4.53
C THR A 518 -7.63 16.39 4.52
N ASN A 519 -7.22 16.81 3.32
CA ASN A 519 -6.28 17.92 3.15
C ASN A 519 -6.90 19.23 3.65
N LYS A 520 -6.03 20.19 3.99
CA LYS A 520 -6.46 21.53 4.34
C LYS A 520 -6.49 22.44 3.12
N CYS A 521 -7.34 23.46 3.18
CA CYS A 521 -7.47 24.46 2.14
C CYS A 521 -6.13 25.16 1.88
N THR A 522 -5.86 25.45 0.61
CA THR A 522 -4.61 26.12 0.19
C THR A 522 -4.51 27.54 0.75
N TYR A 523 -5.63 28.24 0.86
CA TYR A 523 -5.68 29.67 1.19
C TYR A 523 -6.27 29.97 2.57
N ILE A 524 -7.12 29.09 3.10
CA ILE A 524 -7.80 29.30 4.38
C ILE A 524 -7.22 28.34 5.42
N PHE A 525 -6.60 28.88 6.47
CA PHE A 525 -5.98 28.06 7.49
C PHE A 525 -7.03 27.28 8.30
N GLY A 526 -6.72 26.03 8.67
CA GLY A 526 -7.60 25.16 9.44
C GLY A 526 -8.79 24.54 8.67
N ALA A 527 -9.28 25.18 7.61
CA ALA A 527 -10.44 24.72 6.84
C ALA A 527 -10.18 23.43 6.05
N ASP A 528 -11.13 22.50 6.08
CA ASP A 528 -11.09 21.25 5.31
C ASP A 528 -11.42 21.52 3.83
N VAL A 529 -10.71 20.87 2.91
CA VAL A 529 -11.11 20.92 1.49
C VAL A 529 -12.43 20.17 1.27
N ILE A 530 -13.17 20.57 0.25
CA ILE A 530 -14.40 19.87 -0.17
C ILE A 530 -14.09 18.76 -1.20
N PRO A 531 -14.97 17.75 -1.35
CA PRO A 531 -14.82 16.74 -2.38
C PRO A 531 -14.67 17.36 -3.78
N GLU A 532 -13.81 16.77 -4.62
CA GLU A 532 -13.57 17.31 -5.97
C GLU A 532 -14.84 17.28 -6.85
N GLN A 533 -15.76 16.37 -6.52
CA GLN A 533 -17.03 16.16 -7.20
C GLN A 533 -18.21 16.80 -6.45
N SER A 534 -17.96 17.64 -5.44
CA SER A 534 -19.02 18.50 -4.90
C SER A 534 -19.60 19.40 -5.98
N LEU A 535 -20.88 19.76 -5.87
CA LEU A 535 -21.54 20.64 -6.84
C LEU A 535 -20.81 22.00 -6.88
N LEU A 536 -20.43 22.52 -5.71
CA LEU A 536 -19.67 23.75 -5.55
C LEU A 536 -18.29 23.68 -6.23
N TYR A 537 -17.54 22.59 -6.06
CA TYR A 537 -16.20 22.48 -6.64
C TYR A 537 -16.23 22.18 -8.14
N GLU A 538 -17.18 21.40 -8.63
CA GLU A 538 -17.41 21.23 -10.07
C GLU A 538 -17.77 22.57 -10.73
N LYS A 539 -18.67 23.34 -10.11
CA LYS A 539 -19.03 24.70 -10.55
C LYS A 539 -17.81 25.61 -10.60
N PHE A 540 -17.00 25.62 -9.55
CA PHE A 540 -15.72 26.34 -9.51
C PHE A 540 -14.81 25.97 -10.69
N LYS A 541 -14.56 24.66 -10.90
CA LYS A 541 -13.66 24.19 -11.97
C LYS A 541 -14.12 24.65 -13.34
N VAL A 542 -15.42 24.52 -13.62
CA VAL A 542 -16.01 24.92 -14.90
C VAL A 542 -15.89 26.42 -15.12
N LEU A 543 -16.30 27.25 -14.14
CA LEU A 543 -16.22 28.70 -14.29
C LEU A 543 -14.77 29.17 -14.44
N ASN A 544 -13.86 28.62 -13.64
CA ASN A 544 -12.44 28.98 -13.68
C ASN A 544 -11.77 28.60 -15.02
N GLU A 545 -12.15 27.49 -15.65
CA GLU A 545 -11.69 27.13 -16.99
C GLU A 545 -12.35 28.00 -18.07
N LEU A 546 -13.67 28.18 -17.98
CA LEU A 546 -14.48 28.90 -18.95
C LEU A 546 -14.14 30.39 -19.04
N ASN A 547 -13.74 31.02 -17.93
CA ASN A 547 -13.31 32.42 -17.91
C ASN A 547 -12.08 32.69 -18.79
N ASN A 548 -11.26 31.67 -19.07
CA ASN A 548 -10.13 31.80 -19.98
C ASN A 548 -10.52 31.73 -21.47
N LEU A 549 -11.77 31.36 -21.80
CA LEU A 549 -12.21 31.09 -23.17
C LEU A 549 -12.15 32.35 -24.05
N LYS A 550 -11.45 32.23 -25.19
CA LYS A 550 -11.35 33.26 -26.22
C LYS A 550 -11.78 32.72 -27.57
N LEU A 551 -12.62 33.48 -28.26
CA LEU A 551 -13.07 33.22 -29.62
C LEU A 551 -12.38 34.23 -30.56
N ASN A 552 -11.63 33.72 -31.54
CA ASN A 552 -10.83 34.52 -32.48
C ASN A 552 -9.91 35.53 -31.75
N GLY A 553 -9.29 35.10 -30.65
CA GLY A 553 -8.39 35.91 -29.83
C GLY A 553 -9.07 36.89 -28.87
N LYS A 554 -10.40 37.04 -28.91
CA LYS A 554 -11.16 37.94 -28.01
C LYS A 554 -11.85 37.16 -26.88
N PRO A 555 -11.84 37.66 -25.63
CA PRO A 555 -12.65 37.09 -24.55
C PRO A 555 -14.14 37.07 -24.91
N ILE A 556 -14.86 36.06 -24.43
CA ILE A 556 -16.32 35.98 -24.57
C ILE A 556 -17.02 37.02 -23.69
N THR A 557 -18.28 37.36 -23.96
CA THR A 557 -19.05 38.19 -23.02
C THR A 557 -19.57 37.36 -21.84
N VAL A 558 -19.88 38.02 -20.72
CA VAL A 558 -20.41 37.35 -19.52
C VAL A 558 -21.78 36.72 -19.79
N GLU A 559 -22.60 37.34 -20.64
CA GLU A 559 -23.89 36.78 -21.05
C GLU A 559 -23.72 35.50 -21.87
N LEU A 560 -22.75 35.48 -22.80
CA LEU A 560 -22.44 34.26 -23.56
C LEU A 560 -21.90 33.16 -22.64
N LYS A 561 -21.06 33.52 -21.67
CA LYS A 561 -20.55 32.58 -20.66
C LYS A 561 -21.68 31.91 -19.89
N HIS A 562 -22.65 32.69 -19.39
CA HIS A 562 -23.82 32.17 -18.67
C HIS A 562 -24.64 31.22 -19.55
N LYS A 563 -24.86 31.58 -20.82
CA LYS A 563 -25.54 30.70 -21.79
C LYS A 563 -24.80 29.39 -22.01
N ILE A 564 -23.47 29.44 -22.19
CA ILE A 564 -22.65 28.23 -22.33
C ILE A 564 -22.72 27.36 -21.08
N PHE A 565 -22.65 27.95 -19.89
CA PHE A 565 -22.75 27.22 -18.63
C PHE A 565 -24.08 26.49 -18.49
N ILE A 566 -25.20 27.19 -18.70
CA ILE A 566 -26.55 26.64 -18.55
C ILE A 566 -26.90 25.68 -19.68
N GLU A 567 -26.66 26.05 -20.94
CA GLU A 567 -27.16 25.27 -22.07
C GLU A 567 -26.23 24.11 -22.45
N LEU A 568 -24.93 24.20 -22.15
CA LEU A 568 -23.97 23.12 -22.40
C LEU A 568 -23.60 22.35 -21.13
N PHE A 569 -22.96 23.00 -20.14
CA PHE A 569 -22.40 22.26 -19.00
C PHE A 569 -23.45 21.62 -18.09
N GLN A 570 -24.63 22.22 -17.97
CA GLN A 570 -25.75 21.63 -17.21
C GLN A 570 -26.55 20.57 -17.98
N ASN A 571 -26.18 20.26 -19.23
CA ASN A 571 -26.90 19.28 -20.07
C ASN A 571 -25.99 18.19 -20.68
N TYR A 572 -24.68 18.41 -20.81
CA TYR A 572 -23.74 17.47 -21.43
C TYR A 572 -22.64 17.05 -20.44
N LYS A 573 -22.42 15.73 -20.29
CA LYS A 573 -21.35 15.18 -19.43
C LYS A 573 -19.95 15.61 -19.86
N LYS A 574 -19.73 15.82 -21.16
CA LYS A 574 -18.47 16.33 -21.72
C LYS A 574 -18.76 17.38 -22.79
N VAL A 575 -18.22 18.58 -22.60
CA VAL A 575 -18.34 19.67 -23.57
C VAL A 575 -17.07 19.69 -24.42
N THR A 576 -17.19 19.32 -25.70
CA THR A 576 -16.07 19.36 -26.64
C THR A 576 -16.07 20.67 -27.43
N GLN A 577 -14.93 21.02 -28.04
CA GLN A 577 -14.86 22.16 -28.95
C GLN A 577 -15.88 22.05 -30.09
N LYS A 578 -16.16 20.83 -30.56
CA LYS A 578 -17.17 20.58 -31.59
C LYS A 578 -18.59 20.91 -31.12
N ILE A 579 -18.94 20.55 -29.89
CA ILE A 579 -20.24 20.88 -29.29
C ILE A 579 -20.37 22.39 -29.12
N LEU A 580 -19.32 23.05 -28.60
CA LEU A 580 -19.28 24.50 -28.45
C LEU A 580 -19.45 25.22 -29.80
N CYS A 581 -18.70 24.84 -30.83
CA CYS A 581 -18.83 25.42 -32.17
C CYS A 581 -20.23 25.23 -32.76
N SER A 582 -20.82 24.04 -32.59
CA SER A 582 -22.18 23.75 -33.07
C SER A 582 -23.21 24.61 -32.34
N TYR A 583 -23.01 24.80 -31.03
CA TYR A 583 -23.85 25.64 -30.19
C TYR A 583 -23.78 27.13 -30.59
N LEU A 584 -22.57 27.67 -30.77
CA LEU A 584 -22.34 29.06 -31.19
C LEU A 584 -23.00 29.36 -32.54
N LYS A 585 -22.98 28.41 -33.49
CA LYS A 585 -23.69 28.51 -34.76
C LYS A 585 -25.21 28.49 -34.56
N LYS A 586 -25.72 27.61 -33.70
CA LYS A 586 -27.16 27.48 -33.39
C LYS A 586 -27.74 28.79 -32.83
N ILE A 587 -27.02 29.47 -31.94
CA ILE A 587 -27.49 30.72 -31.33
C ILE A 587 -27.21 31.97 -32.19
N GLY A 588 -26.70 31.79 -33.42
CA GLY A 588 -26.39 32.89 -34.33
C GLY A 588 -25.20 33.76 -33.93
N TYR A 589 -24.33 33.30 -33.03
CA TYR A 589 -23.19 34.09 -32.54
C TYR A 589 -22.05 34.17 -33.57
N PHE A 590 -21.95 33.21 -34.49
CA PHE A 590 -21.00 33.23 -35.62
C PHE A 590 -21.60 32.57 -36.87
N TYR A 591 -21.34 33.17 -38.04
CA TYR A 591 -21.79 32.69 -39.36
C TYR A 591 -20.65 32.24 -40.29
N GLY A 592 -19.38 32.38 -39.88
CA GLY A 592 -18.20 31.98 -40.67
C GLY A 592 -17.77 30.52 -40.52
N GLU A 593 -16.95 30.02 -41.46
CA GLU A 593 -16.55 28.60 -41.51
C GLU A 593 -15.56 28.18 -40.41
N ASN A 594 -14.71 29.07 -39.91
CA ASN A 594 -13.65 28.74 -38.93
C ASN A 594 -13.70 29.63 -37.67
N ILE A 595 -14.10 29.04 -36.53
CA ILE A 595 -13.97 29.65 -35.20
C ILE A 595 -12.65 29.18 -34.60
N VAL A 596 -11.73 30.10 -34.30
CA VAL A 596 -10.48 29.80 -33.59
C VAL A 596 -10.76 29.88 -32.09
N ILE A 597 -10.77 28.73 -31.42
CA ILE A 597 -10.89 28.63 -29.97
C ILE A 597 -9.49 28.69 -29.35
N SER A 598 -9.30 29.56 -28.36
CA SER A 598 -8.05 29.72 -27.61
C SER A 598 -8.32 29.98 -26.14
N GLY A 599 -7.28 29.89 -25.29
CA GLY A 599 -7.42 30.03 -23.83
C GLY A 599 -7.84 28.76 -23.09
N ILE A 600 -8.19 27.71 -23.83
CA ILE A 600 -8.34 26.34 -23.32
C ILE A 600 -7.44 25.39 -24.12
N ASP A 601 -6.93 24.35 -23.47
CA ASP A 601 -6.02 23.36 -24.06
C ASP A 601 -6.81 22.12 -24.52
N GLY A 602 -7.25 22.14 -25.79
CA GLY A 602 -8.11 21.12 -26.37
C GLY A 602 -9.57 21.24 -25.93
N ASP A 603 -10.22 20.12 -25.66
CA ASP A 603 -11.58 20.08 -25.09
C ASP A 603 -11.57 20.54 -23.62
N PHE A 604 -12.72 20.99 -23.12
CA PHE A 604 -12.86 21.31 -21.69
C PHE A 604 -12.53 20.09 -20.84
N LYS A 605 -11.67 20.29 -19.85
CA LYS A 605 -11.24 19.26 -18.91
C LYS A 605 -12.18 19.16 -17.71
N SER A 606 -12.91 20.24 -17.40
CA SER A 606 -13.91 20.29 -16.35
C SER A 606 -15.31 19.92 -16.84
N SER A 607 -16.16 19.41 -15.95
CA SER A 607 -17.58 19.14 -16.20
C SER A 607 -18.39 19.11 -14.90
N LEU A 608 -19.72 19.18 -15.04
CA LEU A 608 -20.70 19.13 -13.94
C LEU A 608 -21.30 17.72 -13.80
N ASN A 609 -20.45 16.67 -13.75
CA ASN A 609 -20.91 15.28 -13.78
C ASN A 609 -21.81 14.92 -12.60
N SER A 610 -21.47 15.41 -11.41
CA SER A 610 -22.22 15.11 -10.19
C SER A 610 -23.55 15.84 -10.19
N TYR A 611 -23.54 17.10 -10.63
CA TYR A 611 -24.77 17.85 -10.87
C TYR A 611 -25.69 17.13 -11.85
N LEU A 612 -25.19 16.69 -13.00
CA LEU A 612 -25.98 15.97 -14.01
C LEU A 612 -26.58 14.68 -13.46
N PHE A 613 -25.80 13.91 -12.70
CA PHE A 613 -26.27 12.67 -12.08
C PHE A 613 -27.43 12.92 -11.11
N PHE A 614 -27.32 13.90 -10.22
CA PHE A 614 -28.40 14.22 -9.28
C PHE A 614 -29.57 14.95 -9.95
N LYS A 615 -29.33 15.70 -11.04
CA LYS A 615 -30.37 16.33 -11.86
C LYS A 615 -31.28 15.29 -12.53
N GLU A 616 -30.75 14.14 -12.94
CA GLU A 616 -31.58 13.03 -13.46
C GLU A 616 -32.60 12.53 -12.41
N MET A 617 -32.29 12.67 -11.11
CA MET A 617 -33.14 12.20 -10.01
C MET A 617 -34.05 13.29 -9.43
N LEU A 618 -33.55 14.52 -9.31
CA LEU A 618 -34.20 15.63 -8.61
C LEU A 618 -34.77 16.70 -9.57
N GLY A 619 -34.48 16.60 -10.86
CA GLY A 619 -34.83 17.63 -11.84
C GLY A 619 -34.17 18.98 -11.51
N GLU A 620 -34.87 20.08 -11.82
CA GLU A 620 -34.37 21.45 -11.55
C GLU A 620 -34.33 21.81 -10.05
N ASN A 621 -34.94 21.00 -9.18
CA ASN A 621 -34.93 21.24 -7.73
C ASN A 621 -33.52 21.23 -7.13
N ILE A 622 -32.54 20.56 -7.78
CA ILE A 622 -31.13 20.51 -7.36
C ILE A 622 -30.48 21.89 -7.17
N ASN A 623 -30.98 22.92 -7.86
CA ASN A 623 -30.46 24.29 -7.78
C ASN A 623 -30.96 25.06 -6.54
N PHE A 624 -31.89 24.51 -5.77
CA PHE A 624 -32.55 25.19 -4.67
C PHE A 624 -32.28 24.51 -3.33
N GLU A 625 -32.33 25.29 -2.24
CA GLU A 625 -32.36 24.72 -0.88
C GLU A 625 -33.72 24.07 -0.59
N PRO A 626 -33.79 22.97 0.18
CA PRO A 626 -32.68 22.29 0.85
C PRO A 626 -31.96 21.24 -0.03
N TYR A 627 -32.36 21.06 -1.30
CA TYR A 627 -31.85 19.99 -2.17
C TYR A 627 -30.36 20.14 -2.47
N ASN A 628 -29.89 21.36 -2.68
CA ASN A 628 -28.48 21.64 -2.93
C ASN A 628 -27.59 21.19 -1.75
N SER A 629 -27.87 21.69 -0.54
CA SER A 629 -27.14 21.31 0.66
C SER A 629 -27.29 19.83 1.04
N MET A 630 -28.44 19.21 0.73
CA MET A 630 -28.64 17.77 0.85
C MET A 630 -27.69 16.99 -0.07
N VAL A 631 -27.63 17.33 -1.35
CA VAL A 631 -26.76 16.66 -2.33
C VAL A 631 -25.29 16.84 -1.96
N GLU A 632 -24.88 18.04 -1.54
CA GLU A 632 -23.52 18.29 -1.03
C GLU A 632 -23.18 17.38 0.15
N LYS A 633 -24.09 17.21 1.11
CA LYS A 633 -23.91 16.28 2.24
C LYS A 633 -23.84 14.82 1.80
N ILE A 634 -24.64 14.42 0.81
CA ILE A 634 -24.61 13.05 0.27
C ILE A 634 -23.27 12.76 -0.42
N ILE A 635 -22.80 13.68 -1.26
CA ILE A 635 -21.49 13.58 -1.93
C ILE A 635 -20.40 13.52 -0.86
N PHE A 636 -20.43 14.40 0.14
CA PHE A 636 -19.49 14.39 1.26
C PHE A 636 -19.50 13.06 2.02
N TRP A 637 -20.67 12.54 2.41
CA TRP A 637 -20.76 11.23 3.05
C TRP A 637 -20.22 10.13 2.16
N LYS A 638 -20.45 10.20 0.85
CA LYS A 638 -19.90 9.21 -0.06
C LYS A 638 -18.38 9.28 -0.19
N SER A 639 -17.83 10.48 -0.29
CA SER A 639 -16.38 10.71 -0.30
C SER A 639 -15.71 10.33 1.02
N ILE A 640 -16.47 10.21 2.11
CA ILE A 640 -16.00 9.74 3.42
C ILE A 640 -16.15 8.23 3.58
N PHE A 641 -17.35 7.71 3.37
CA PHE A 641 -17.72 6.34 3.70
C PHE A 641 -17.58 5.45 2.46
N ASP A 642 -16.33 5.28 2.04
CA ASP A 642 -15.95 4.51 0.84
C ASP A 642 -16.08 2.98 1.01
N SER A 643 -16.49 2.53 2.21
CA SER A 643 -16.66 1.11 2.51
C SER A 643 -18.07 0.62 2.15
N GLY A 644 -18.22 0.11 0.92
CA GLY A 644 -19.26 -0.87 0.56
C GLY A 644 -20.72 -0.39 0.55
N GLY A 645 -20.96 0.93 0.51
CA GLY A 645 -22.30 1.53 0.33
C GLY A 645 -23.29 1.36 1.48
N LYS A 646 -23.10 0.38 2.39
CA LYS A 646 -24.05 0.07 3.48
C LYS A 646 -24.27 1.25 4.43
N LEU A 647 -23.19 1.90 4.88
CA LEU A 647 -23.27 3.00 5.85
C LEU A 647 -23.83 4.27 5.20
N VAL A 648 -23.48 4.54 3.93
CA VAL A 648 -24.08 5.62 3.13
C VAL A 648 -25.57 5.37 2.93
N ARG A 649 -25.96 4.16 2.51
CA ARG A 649 -27.36 3.77 2.31
C ARG A 649 -28.17 3.97 3.59
N LYS A 650 -27.62 3.58 4.74
CA LYS A 650 -28.23 3.81 6.04
C LYS A 650 -28.41 5.31 6.31
N LYS A 651 -27.37 6.13 6.14
CA LYS A 651 -27.44 7.59 6.33
C LYS A 651 -28.44 8.27 5.40
N ILE A 652 -28.46 7.92 4.12
CA ILE A 652 -29.42 8.48 3.16
C ILE A 652 -30.85 8.10 3.57
N LYS A 653 -31.09 6.84 3.96
CA LYS A 653 -32.42 6.42 4.43
C LYS A 653 -32.86 7.16 5.70
N GLU A 654 -31.97 7.30 6.68
CA GLU A 654 -32.28 7.93 7.97
C GLU A 654 -32.48 9.45 7.87
N ASN A 655 -31.74 10.13 6.99
CA ASN A 655 -31.75 11.59 6.92
C ASN A 655 -32.59 12.12 5.74
N TYR A 656 -32.67 11.38 4.64
CA TYR A 656 -33.24 11.84 3.36
C TYR A 656 -34.09 10.77 2.65
N GLY A 657 -34.57 9.75 3.37
CA GLY A 657 -35.36 8.65 2.78
C GLY A 657 -36.68 9.10 2.14
N GLU A 658 -37.18 10.28 2.50
CA GLU A 658 -38.38 10.89 1.91
C GLU A 658 -38.12 11.48 0.50
N TYR A 659 -36.86 11.79 0.17
CA TYR A 659 -36.48 12.43 -1.10
C TYR A 659 -36.04 11.43 -2.18
N PHE A 660 -35.68 10.21 -1.79
CA PHE A 660 -35.17 9.18 -2.69
C PHE A 660 -35.86 7.83 -2.47
N ASN A 661 -36.26 7.17 -3.55
CA ASN A 661 -36.74 5.79 -3.47
C ASN A 661 -35.57 4.79 -3.32
N ASP A 662 -35.88 3.54 -2.97
CA ASP A 662 -34.86 2.50 -2.73
C ASP A 662 -33.92 2.25 -3.91
N ARG A 663 -34.41 2.43 -5.15
CA ARG A 663 -33.61 2.29 -6.37
C ARG A 663 -32.63 3.46 -6.50
N GLN A 664 -33.09 4.70 -6.35
CA GLN A 664 -32.24 5.90 -6.37
C GLN A 664 -31.18 5.85 -5.25
N ILE A 665 -31.56 5.43 -4.04
CA ILE A 665 -30.61 5.25 -2.94
C ILE A 665 -29.55 4.19 -3.32
N SER A 666 -29.95 3.10 -3.98
CA SER A 666 -29.02 2.10 -4.49
C SER A 666 -28.07 2.69 -5.55
N ASP A 667 -28.59 3.45 -6.50
CA ASP A 667 -27.81 4.07 -7.57
C ASP A 667 -26.78 5.07 -7.00
N ILE A 668 -27.21 5.95 -6.09
CA ILE A 668 -26.33 6.86 -5.34
C ILE A 668 -25.28 6.08 -4.54
N SER A 669 -25.67 4.96 -3.95
CA SER A 669 -24.75 4.10 -3.17
C SER A 669 -23.74 3.37 -4.05
N ASN A 670 -23.98 3.24 -5.35
CA ASN A 670 -23.08 2.57 -6.30
C ASN A 670 -22.14 3.54 -7.02
N ILE A 671 -22.45 4.84 -7.02
CA ILE A 671 -21.52 5.85 -7.53
C ILE A 671 -20.32 5.99 -6.59
N ASN A 672 -19.15 6.04 -7.22
CA ASN A 672 -17.87 6.28 -6.56
C ASN A 672 -17.46 7.73 -6.83
N PHE A 673 -17.47 8.54 -5.77
CA PHE A 673 -16.89 9.87 -5.81
C PHE A 673 -15.43 9.78 -5.35
N LYS A 674 -14.48 10.18 -6.20
CA LYS A 674 -13.04 10.12 -5.96
C LYS A 674 -12.46 11.51 -5.82
N GLY A 675 -11.47 11.61 -4.94
CA GLY A 675 -10.61 12.78 -4.83
C GLY A 675 -11.20 13.91 -3.99
N TRP A 676 -10.27 14.68 -3.42
CA TRP A 676 -10.57 15.90 -2.68
C TRP A 676 -10.04 17.09 -3.48
N GLY A 677 -10.78 18.19 -3.46
CA GLY A 677 -10.33 19.45 -4.04
C GLY A 677 -9.14 20.07 -3.30
N ARG A 678 -8.74 21.27 -3.71
CA ARG A 678 -7.68 22.06 -3.07
C ARG A 678 -8.20 23.21 -2.21
N PHE A 679 -9.49 23.47 -2.31
CA PHE A 679 -10.16 24.65 -1.76
C PHE A 679 -11.33 24.22 -0.89
N SER A 680 -11.64 25.02 0.12
CA SER A 680 -12.75 24.81 1.03
C SER A 680 -13.97 25.64 0.65
N THR A 681 -15.12 25.33 1.26
CA THR A 681 -16.36 26.11 1.11
C THR A 681 -16.16 27.55 1.55
N GLU A 682 -15.41 27.77 2.64
CA GLU A 682 -15.11 29.09 3.22
C GLU A 682 -14.37 29.97 2.22
N LEU A 683 -13.40 29.43 1.48
CA LEU A 683 -12.72 30.18 0.43
C LEU A 683 -13.69 30.57 -0.70
N LEU A 684 -14.40 29.58 -1.23
CA LEU A 684 -15.19 29.74 -2.45
C LEU A 684 -16.43 30.62 -2.25
N THR A 685 -17.03 30.58 -1.06
CA THR A 685 -18.32 31.23 -0.77
C THR A 685 -18.25 32.29 0.33
N GLY A 686 -17.21 32.28 1.18
CA GLY A 686 -17.14 33.13 2.37
C GLY A 686 -16.28 34.39 2.25
N ILE A 687 -15.48 34.53 1.18
CA ILE A 687 -14.61 35.70 0.98
C ILE A 687 -15.26 36.66 -0.02
N SER A 688 -15.72 37.81 0.45
CA SER A 688 -16.19 38.93 -0.39
C SER A 688 -15.02 39.72 -1.00
N GLY A 689 -15.22 40.29 -2.18
CA GLY A 689 -14.20 41.10 -2.85
C GLY A 689 -14.79 42.31 -3.58
N ILE A 690 -13.95 43.29 -3.88
CA ILE A 690 -14.28 44.50 -4.63
C ILE A 690 -13.27 44.67 -5.75
N SER A 691 -13.72 45.03 -6.95
CA SER A 691 -12.83 45.43 -8.04
C SER A 691 -12.30 46.84 -7.80
N TYR A 692 -10.97 47.02 -7.79
CA TYR A 692 -10.38 48.35 -7.69
C TYR A 692 -10.61 49.18 -8.96
N GLU A 693 -10.81 48.54 -10.11
CA GLU A 693 -11.00 49.22 -11.39
C GLU A 693 -12.44 49.71 -11.58
N THR A 694 -13.43 48.90 -11.19
CA THR A 694 -14.86 49.19 -11.46
C THR A 694 -15.66 49.57 -10.20
N GLY A 695 -15.13 49.30 -9.01
CA GLY A 695 -15.86 49.47 -7.75
C GLY A 695 -16.97 48.43 -7.51
N GLU A 696 -17.13 47.45 -8.41
CA GLU A 696 -18.14 46.40 -8.29
C GLU A 696 -17.85 45.50 -7.09
N GLN A 697 -18.90 45.17 -6.32
CA GLN A 697 -18.82 44.32 -5.14
C GLN A 697 -19.28 42.91 -5.46
N PHE A 698 -18.49 41.94 -5.03
CA PHE A 698 -18.75 40.51 -5.18
C PHE A 698 -18.93 39.88 -3.79
N THR A 699 -19.99 39.11 -3.65
CA THR A 699 -20.34 38.44 -2.39
C THR A 699 -19.40 37.27 -2.07
N SER A 700 -18.82 36.65 -3.10
CA SER A 700 -17.90 35.52 -2.98
C SER A 700 -16.97 35.38 -4.20
N ILE A 701 -15.97 34.49 -4.11
CA ILE A 701 -15.14 34.12 -5.27
C ILE A 701 -15.99 33.47 -6.38
N ILE A 702 -16.96 32.62 -6.03
CA ILE A 702 -17.86 32.02 -7.02
C ILE A 702 -18.70 33.10 -7.72
N ASP A 703 -19.22 34.07 -6.96
CA ASP A 703 -20.00 35.18 -7.51
C ASP A 703 -19.16 36.03 -8.49
N ALA A 704 -17.90 36.32 -8.16
CA ALA A 704 -16.98 36.99 -9.08
C ALA A 704 -16.67 36.14 -10.34
N LEU A 705 -16.39 34.85 -10.18
CA LEU A 705 -16.17 33.95 -11.31
C LEU A 705 -17.40 33.87 -12.24
N GLU A 706 -18.61 34.04 -11.73
CA GLU A 706 -19.84 34.11 -12.53
C GLU A 706 -20.01 35.46 -13.22
N LYS A 707 -19.66 36.58 -12.57
CA LYS A 707 -19.90 37.93 -13.10
C LYS A 707 -18.77 38.52 -13.94
N THR A 708 -17.55 37.97 -13.86
CA THR A 708 -16.37 38.46 -14.62
C THR A 708 -15.77 37.37 -15.49
N ASN A 709 -14.86 37.72 -16.40
CA ASN A 709 -14.07 36.73 -17.15
C ASN A 709 -12.68 36.49 -16.54
N ASP A 710 -12.47 36.88 -15.29
CA ASP A 710 -11.19 36.64 -14.60
C ASP A 710 -11.21 35.25 -13.95
N ASN A 711 -10.13 34.50 -14.10
CA ASN A 711 -9.93 33.24 -13.36
C ASN A 711 -9.49 33.51 -11.91
N LEU A 712 -9.40 32.47 -11.08
CA LEU A 712 -9.04 32.59 -9.67
C LEU A 712 -7.73 33.36 -9.44
N MET A 713 -6.69 33.14 -10.27
CA MET A 713 -5.41 33.84 -10.08
C MET A 713 -5.51 35.32 -10.43
N GLU A 714 -6.35 35.68 -11.39
CA GLU A 714 -6.66 37.06 -11.73
C GLU A 714 -7.51 37.72 -10.64
N LEU A 715 -8.48 37.00 -10.06
CA LEU A 715 -9.25 37.46 -8.89
C LEU A 715 -8.37 37.65 -7.65
N LEU A 716 -7.29 36.89 -7.50
CA LEU A 716 -6.32 37.03 -6.41
C LEU A 716 -5.17 38.02 -6.72
N SER A 717 -5.23 38.70 -7.88
CA SER A 717 -4.26 39.71 -8.26
C SER A 717 -4.54 41.06 -7.59
N SER A 718 -3.67 42.03 -7.83
CA SER A 718 -3.85 43.41 -7.33
C SER A 718 -5.05 44.16 -7.93
N LYS A 719 -5.82 43.53 -8.85
CA LYS A 719 -7.06 44.11 -9.40
C LYS A 719 -8.23 44.08 -8.40
N TYR A 720 -8.17 43.22 -7.40
CA TYR A 720 -9.28 42.96 -6.48
C TYR A 720 -8.84 42.92 -5.02
N THR A 721 -9.79 43.07 -4.10
CA THR A 721 -9.56 42.99 -2.64
C THR A 721 -9.62 41.56 -2.06
N PHE A 722 -9.73 40.52 -2.89
CA PHE A 722 -9.91 39.13 -2.42
C PHE A 722 -8.71 38.63 -1.61
N LYS A 723 -7.49 39.05 -1.97
CA LYS A 723 -6.26 38.63 -1.27
C LYS A 723 -6.23 39.21 0.15
N GLU A 724 -6.55 40.49 0.31
CA GLU A 724 -6.67 41.15 1.59
C GLU A 724 -7.81 40.54 2.42
N GLY A 725 -8.91 40.13 1.77
CA GLY A 725 -10.00 39.39 2.40
C GLY A 725 -9.56 38.05 2.98
N ILE A 726 -8.76 37.29 2.24
CA ILE A 726 -8.16 36.03 2.70
C ILE A 726 -7.18 36.28 3.86
N GLU A 727 -6.30 37.27 3.73
CA GLU A 727 -5.35 37.65 4.78
C GLU A 727 -6.10 38.02 6.06
N LYS A 728 -7.14 38.86 5.97
CA LYS A 728 -7.99 39.23 7.10
C LYS A 728 -8.75 38.05 7.70
N TYR A 729 -9.26 37.12 6.88
CA TYR A 729 -9.93 35.92 7.36
C TYR A 729 -8.98 35.06 8.20
N ASN A 730 -7.75 34.90 7.71
CA ASN A 730 -6.71 34.14 8.41
C ASN A 730 -6.13 34.88 9.62
N ASP A 731 -6.11 36.22 9.63
CA ASP A 731 -5.57 37.04 10.73
C ASP A 731 -6.36 36.89 12.04
N VAL A 732 -7.58 36.33 11.98
CA VAL A 732 -8.42 36.08 13.16
C VAL A 732 -7.97 34.84 13.95
N GLU A 733 -7.15 33.95 13.37
CA GLU A 733 -6.55 32.82 14.09
C GLU A 733 -5.02 32.74 13.88
N GLU A 734 -4.28 33.00 14.96
CA GLU A 734 -2.85 32.72 15.19
C GLU A 734 -1.79 33.76 14.77
N THR A 735 -1.82 34.93 15.43
CA THR A 735 -0.55 35.59 15.77
C THR A 735 0.16 34.74 16.83
N PHE A 736 1.08 33.88 16.41
CA PHE A 736 1.89 33.13 17.36
C PHE A 736 2.88 34.06 18.07
N ASP A 737 2.66 34.32 19.36
CA ASP A 737 3.60 35.07 20.22
C ASP A 737 5.01 34.46 20.24
N LYS A 738 5.15 33.17 19.88
CA LYS A 738 6.41 32.43 19.90
C LYS A 738 6.55 31.47 18.72
N ILE A 739 7.67 31.57 18.02
CA ILE A 739 8.12 30.61 17.00
C ILE A 739 8.38 29.25 17.67
N SER A 740 7.59 28.24 17.31
CA SER A 740 7.73 26.84 17.75
C SER A 740 7.68 25.90 16.56
N TYR A 741 8.18 24.67 16.75
CA TYR A 741 8.14 23.66 15.69
C TYR A 741 6.69 23.27 15.38
N GLU A 742 5.89 23.14 16.43
CA GLU A 742 4.48 22.77 16.38
C GLU A 742 3.67 23.75 15.54
N ASN A 743 3.94 25.04 15.67
CA ASN A 743 3.17 26.10 15.02
C ASN A 743 3.60 26.33 13.56
N ILE A 744 4.90 26.15 13.25
CA ILE A 744 5.43 26.53 11.93
C ILE A 744 5.69 25.33 11.03
N MET A 745 6.13 24.19 11.56
CA MET A 745 6.69 23.10 10.75
C MET A 745 5.83 21.84 10.73
N LYS A 746 4.96 21.65 11.73
CA LYS A 746 4.19 20.42 11.92
C LYS A 746 3.34 20.08 10.71
N ASP A 747 2.57 21.04 10.20
CA ASP A 747 1.59 20.83 9.13
C ASP A 747 2.11 21.18 7.73
N VAL A 748 3.33 21.70 7.63
CA VAL A 748 3.98 22.01 6.34
C VAL A 748 4.23 20.71 5.54
N TYR A 749 3.91 20.70 4.26
CA TYR A 749 4.05 19.51 3.41
C TYR A 749 5.48 19.35 2.85
N LEU A 750 6.43 19.00 3.73
CA LEU A 750 7.84 18.74 3.39
C LEU A 750 8.29 17.37 3.92
N SER A 751 9.28 16.74 3.26
CA SER A 751 9.85 15.48 3.77
C SER A 751 10.48 15.70 5.15
N PRO A 752 10.52 14.67 6.03
CA PRO A 752 11.12 14.83 7.36
C PRO A 752 12.55 15.39 7.34
N ALA A 753 13.36 14.97 6.35
CA ALA A 753 14.72 15.47 6.16
C ALA A 753 14.71 16.98 5.87
N VAL A 754 13.90 17.41 4.89
CA VAL A 754 13.78 18.83 4.53
C VAL A 754 13.18 19.65 5.68
N LYS A 755 12.18 19.12 6.40
CA LYS A 755 11.62 19.79 7.60
C LYS A 755 12.70 20.04 8.65
N ARG A 756 13.59 19.08 8.90
CA ARG A 756 14.68 19.24 9.86
C ARG A 756 15.63 20.35 9.40
N THR A 757 16.03 20.35 8.13
CA THR A 757 16.91 21.39 7.56
C THR A 757 16.27 22.77 7.65
N VAL A 758 15.01 22.92 7.22
CA VAL A 758 14.28 24.20 7.28
C VAL A 758 14.12 24.67 8.73
N TRP A 759 13.78 23.77 9.65
CA TRP A 759 13.67 24.14 11.06
C TRP A 759 15.01 24.59 11.65
N GLN A 760 16.12 23.91 11.33
CA GLN A 760 17.44 24.35 11.76
C GLN A 760 17.78 25.73 11.19
N ALA A 761 17.46 26.00 9.92
CA ALA A 761 17.64 27.33 9.32
C ALA A 761 16.84 28.41 10.05
N ILE A 762 15.56 28.17 10.37
CA ILE A 762 14.73 29.10 11.15
C ILE A 762 15.35 29.37 12.53
N THR A 763 15.80 28.33 13.24
CA THR A 763 16.42 28.51 14.56
C THR A 763 17.72 29.31 14.49
N ILE A 764 18.53 29.12 13.44
CA ILE A 764 19.75 29.90 13.20
C ILE A 764 19.40 31.37 12.92
N CYS A 765 18.38 31.63 12.08
CA CYS A 765 17.90 32.98 11.81
C CYS A 765 17.47 33.71 13.09
N GLU A 766 16.67 33.07 13.95
CA GLU A 766 16.20 33.66 15.20
C GLU A 766 17.34 33.89 16.19
N GLU A 767 18.32 32.99 16.26
CA GLU A 767 19.52 33.18 17.08
C GLU A 767 20.35 34.38 16.60
N ILE A 768 20.57 34.50 15.28
CA ILE A 768 21.31 35.63 14.69
C ILE A 768 20.56 36.95 14.90
N LYS A 769 19.24 36.97 14.71
CA LYS A 769 18.37 38.14 14.99
C LYS A 769 18.46 38.55 16.46
N LYS A 770 18.48 37.59 17.38
CA LYS A 770 18.67 37.84 18.82
C LYS A 770 20.05 38.43 19.13
N ILE A 771 21.10 37.90 18.51
CA ILE A 771 22.49 38.40 18.66
C ILE A 771 22.61 39.83 18.11
N ARG A 772 22.02 40.11 16.94
CA ARG A 772 22.07 41.41 16.25
C ARG A 772 21.06 42.43 16.78
N LYS A 773 20.07 42.00 17.58
CA LYS A 773 18.97 42.81 18.13
C LYS A 773 18.14 43.54 17.07
N ALA A 774 18.18 43.07 15.83
CA ALA A 774 17.46 43.60 14.68
C ALA A 774 17.26 42.48 13.65
N PRO A 775 16.20 42.51 12.83
CA PRO A 775 16.05 41.57 11.72
C PRO A 775 17.09 41.86 10.61
N PRO A 776 17.48 40.84 9.82
CA PRO A 776 18.32 41.05 8.64
C PRO A 776 17.57 41.87 7.60
N LYS A 777 18.29 42.69 6.82
CA LYS A 777 17.71 43.46 5.71
C LYS A 777 17.41 42.58 4.50
N ARG A 778 18.23 41.54 4.28
CA ARG A 778 18.06 40.53 3.23
C ARG A 778 18.52 39.17 3.73
N ILE A 779 17.82 38.13 3.32
CA ILE A 779 18.20 36.72 3.53
C ILE A 779 18.42 36.08 2.16
N PHE A 780 19.61 35.54 1.94
CA PHE A 780 19.95 34.77 0.75
C PHE A 780 19.88 33.29 1.11
N ILE A 781 19.10 32.51 0.35
CA ILE A 781 18.87 31.10 0.63
C ILE A 781 19.29 30.29 -0.58
N GLU A 782 20.24 29.39 -0.39
CA GLU A 782 20.51 28.29 -1.31
C GLU A 782 19.93 26.99 -0.72
N MET A 783 19.25 26.21 -1.54
CA MET A 783 18.84 24.86 -1.18
C MET A 783 19.46 23.89 -2.18
N THR A 784 20.18 22.90 -1.67
CA THR A 784 20.60 21.77 -2.50
C THR A 784 19.37 21.04 -3.04
N ARG A 785 19.35 20.73 -4.34
CA ARG A 785 18.31 19.88 -4.93
C ARG A 785 18.38 18.52 -4.25
N ASN A 786 17.24 18.11 -3.70
CA ASN A 786 17.07 16.92 -2.88
C ASN A 786 17.71 15.68 -3.53
N PRO A 787 18.64 14.95 -2.86
CA PRO A 787 19.05 13.61 -3.28
C PRO A 787 17.93 12.56 -3.06
N ASP A 788 16.84 12.97 -2.40
CA ASP A 788 15.61 12.22 -2.12
C ASP A 788 14.62 12.18 -3.30
N SER A 789 14.93 12.78 -4.46
CA SER A 789 14.53 12.07 -5.68
C SER A 789 15.29 10.76 -5.56
N LYS A 790 14.67 9.70 -4.99
CA LYS A 790 15.30 8.37 -4.91
C LYS A 790 15.95 8.23 -6.26
N LYS A 791 17.28 8.20 -6.31
CA LYS A 791 17.94 7.73 -7.51
C LYS A 791 17.31 6.37 -7.64
N GLU A 792 16.34 6.26 -8.54
CA GLU A 792 15.95 4.96 -9.02
C GLU A 792 17.29 4.28 -9.28
N ARG A 793 17.38 2.98 -9.04
CA ARG A 793 18.29 2.25 -9.91
C ARG A 793 17.73 2.53 -11.30
N LYS A 794 18.17 3.64 -11.93
CA LYS A 794 18.20 3.77 -13.36
C LYS A 794 18.84 2.46 -13.76
N ASP A 795 18.18 1.73 -14.64
CA ASP A 795 18.81 0.57 -15.24
C ASP A 795 20.21 1.02 -15.67
N SER A 796 21.17 0.11 -15.60
CA SER A 796 22.52 0.56 -15.86
C SER A 796 22.58 1.23 -17.24
N ARG A 797 23.49 2.21 -17.42
CA ARG A 797 23.59 2.93 -18.71
C ARG A 797 23.67 1.97 -19.90
N ARG A 798 24.22 0.77 -19.68
CA ARG A 798 24.24 -0.34 -20.63
C ARG A 798 22.83 -0.89 -20.90
N ASP A 799 22.10 -1.26 -19.86
CA ASP A 799 20.75 -1.84 -19.97
C ASP A 799 19.76 -0.87 -20.62
N ASP A 800 19.83 0.42 -20.28
CA ASP A 800 19.03 1.48 -20.92
C ASP A 800 19.32 1.56 -22.44
N LEU A 801 20.60 1.59 -22.83
CA LEU A 801 20.99 1.59 -24.24
C LEU A 801 20.55 0.32 -24.96
N ILE A 802 20.72 -0.86 -24.35
CA ILE A 802 20.27 -2.14 -24.92
C ILE A 802 18.75 -2.14 -25.12
N LYS A 803 17.97 -1.60 -24.19
CA LYS A 803 16.51 -1.45 -24.34
C LYS A 803 16.15 -0.54 -25.51
N LEU A 804 16.80 0.62 -25.62
CA LEU A 804 16.59 1.56 -26.73
C LEU A 804 16.91 0.93 -28.09
N TYR A 805 18.03 0.20 -28.18
CA TYR A 805 18.39 -0.52 -29.40
C TYR A 805 17.41 -1.64 -29.72
N LYS A 806 16.97 -2.44 -28.75
CA LYS A 806 15.95 -3.50 -28.96
C LYS A 806 14.59 -2.95 -29.43
N ALA A 807 14.30 -1.67 -29.15
CA ALA A 807 13.09 -0.99 -29.62
C ALA A 807 13.22 -0.40 -31.04
N CYS A 808 14.44 -0.32 -31.60
CA CYS A 808 14.66 0.15 -32.97
C CYS A 808 14.32 -0.94 -33.99
N LYS A 809 13.81 -0.54 -35.17
CA LYS A 809 13.47 -1.45 -36.28
C LYS A 809 14.67 -1.85 -37.16
N ASP A 810 15.81 -1.16 -37.03
CA ASP A 810 17.02 -1.37 -37.83
C ASP A 810 17.90 -2.52 -37.28
N ASP A 811 18.81 -3.08 -38.09
CA ASP A 811 19.81 -4.04 -37.62
C ASP A 811 20.86 -3.37 -36.73
N VAL A 812 20.61 -3.43 -35.42
CA VAL A 812 21.46 -2.86 -34.36
C VAL A 812 22.20 -3.94 -33.57
N SER A 813 22.22 -5.17 -34.09
CA SER A 813 22.81 -6.36 -33.45
C SER A 813 24.29 -6.16 -33.10
N LYS A 814 25.01 -5.39 -33.92
CA LYS A 814 26.42 -5.02 -33.68
C LYS A 814 26.58 -4.17 -32.42
N PHE A 815 25.79 -3.11 -32.26
CA PHE A 815 25.85 -2.22 -31.09
C PHE A 815 25.44 -2.94 -29.80
N ILE A 816 24.46 -3.85 -29.86
CA ILE A 816 24.06 -4.65 -28.69
C ILE A 816 25.21 -5.56 -28.23
N LYS A 817 25.86 -6.29 -29.15
CA LYS A 817 27.01 -7.14 -28.80
C LYS A 817 28.19 -6.35 -28.25
N GLU A 818 28.48 -5.18 -28.83
CA GLU A 818 29.53 -4.30 -28.32
C GLU A 818 29.20 -3.80 -26.90
N LEU A 819 27.96 -3.32 -26.66
CA LEU A 819 27.51 -2.91 -25.33
C LEU A 819 27.54 -4.06 -24.31
N GLU A 820 27.25 -5.30 -24.74
CA GLU A 820 27.31 -6.47 -23.87
C GLU A 820 28.73 -6.82 -23.39
N SER A 821 29.74 -6.42 -24.16
CA SER A 821 31.16 -6.60 -23.83
C SER A 821 31.71 -5.59 -22.82
N TYR A 822 31.02 -4.46 -22.60
CA TYR A 822 31.43 -3.43 -21.64
C TYR A 822 30.79 -3.62 -20.26
N GLU A 823 31.53 -3.27 -19.21
CA GLU A 823 30.96 -3.09 -17.87
C GLU A 823 30.37 -1.68 -17.72
N ASP A 824 29.41 -1.51 -16.81
CA ASP A 824 28.76 -0.21 -16.58
C ASP A 824 29.71 0.94 -16.21
N ARG A 825 30.85 0.61 -15.60
CA ARG A 825 31.88 1.60 -15.26
C ARG A 825 32.48 2.26 -16.51
N ASN A 826 32.54 1.55 -17.64
CA ASN A 826 33.08 2.07 -18.90
C ASN A 826 32.17 3.16 -19.48
N LEU A 827 30.85 2.95 -19.42
CA LEU A 827 29.83 3.90 -19.90
C LEU A 827 29.64 5.12 -18.98
N ARG A 828 30.46 5.26 -17.92
CA ARG A 828 30.55 6.52 -17.16
C ARG A 828 31.22 7.62 -17.96
N ALA A 829 32.11 7.27 -18.89
CA ALA A 829 32.74 8.23 -19.79
C ALA A 829 31.68 8.86 -20.72
N LYS A 830 31.51 10.19 -20.65
CA LYS A 830 30.49 10.94 -21.41
C LYS A 830 30.60 10.67 -22.92
N ALA A 831 31.81 10.70 -23.48
CA ALA A 831 32.05 10.46 -24.91
C ALA A 831 31.61 9.06 -25.37
N LEU A 832 31.94 8.01 -24.61
CA LEU A 832 31.55 6.64 -24.95
C LEU A 832 30.04 6.43 -24.82
N TYR A 833 29.40 7.04 -23.81
CA TYR A 833 27.95 6.99 -23.67
C TYR A 833 27.26 7.70 -24.84
N LEU A 834 27.73 8.91 -25.19
CA LEU A 834 27.18 9.71 -26.29
C LEU A 834 27.36 9.04 -27.66
N TYR A 835 28.48 8.34 -27.87
CA TYR A 835 28.72 7.53 -29.06
C TYR A 835 27.59 6.53 -29.28
N TYR A 836 27.22 5.75 -28.26
CA TYR A 836 26.17 4.75 -28.37
C TYR A 836 24.76 5.37 -28.39
N THR A 837 24.50 6.49 -27.70
CA THR A 837 23.20 7.18 -27.87
C THR A 837 23.03 7.73 -29.29
N GLN A 838 24.11 8.10 -29.96
CA GLN A 838 24.11 8.69 -31.31
C GLN A 838 24.37 7.68 -32.44
N LYS A 839 24.24 6.37 -32.19
CA LYS A 839 24.52 5.30 -33.17
C LYS A 839 25.91 5.41 -33.84
N GLY A 840 26.90 5.88 -33.08
CA GLY A 840 28.27 6.05 -33.56
C GLY A 840 28.42 7.13 -34.63
N LYS A 841 27.58 8.17 -34.62
CA LYS A 841 27.63 9.28 -35.58
C LYS A 841 27.73 10.64 -34.89
N CYS A 842 28.35 11.59 -35.59
CA CYS A 842 28.38 12.99 -35.22
C CYS A 842 26.96 13.56 -35.27
N MET A 843 26.53 14.25 -34.20
CA MET A 843 25.16 14.77 -34.11
C MET A 843 24.87 15.88 -35.12
N TYR A 844 25.88 16.69 -35.47
CA TYR A 844 25.70 17.83 -36.38
C TYR A 844 25.88 17.48 -37.85
N THR A 845 26.81 16.57 -38.16
CA THR A 845 27.17 16.25 -39.55
C THR A 845 26.62 14.91 -40.02
N GLY A 846 26.22 14.01 -39.11
CA GLY A 846 25.77 12.66 -39.43
C GLY A 846 26.90 11.70 -39.85
N GLU A 847 28.15 12.16 -39.90
CA GLU A 847 29.32 11.34 -40.24
C GLU A 847 29.61 10.29 -39.16
N SER A 848 30.11 9.12 -39.58
CA SER A 848 30.51 8.06 -38.67
C SER A 848 31.68 8.49 -37.79
N ILE A 849 31.58 8.19 -36.50
CA ILE A 849 32.62 8.36 -35.50
C ILE A 849 33.37 7.03 -35.36
N ASP A 850 34.70 7.08 -35.35
CA ASP A 850 35.52 5.91 -35.11
C ASP A 850 35.71 5.69 -33.60
N LEU A 851 35.24 4.54 -33.11
CA LEU A 851 35.24 4.16 -31.70
C LEU A 851 36.66 4.01 -31.11
N SER A 852 37.66 3.67 -31.94
CA SER A 852 39.04 3.48 -31.49
C SER A 852 39.64 4.76 -30.89
N PHE A 853 39.26 5.92 -31.42
CA PHE A 853 39.65 7.25 -30.93
C PHE A 853 38.97 7.63 -29.61
N ILE A 854 37.86 6.99 -29.25
CA ILE A 854 37.18 7.21 -27.96
C ILE A 854 37.80 6.33 -26.85
N LEU A 855 38.34 5.16 -27.20
CA LEU A 855 38.82 4.15 -26.25
C LEU A 855 40.30 4.33 -25.84
N ASN A 856 41.15 4.89 -26.70
CA ASN A 856 42.58 5.05 -26.42
C ASN A 856 42.86 6.30 -25.57
N LYS A 857 43.31 6.10 -24.32
CA LYS A 857 43.68 7.19 -23.39
C LYS A 857 45.15 7.65 -23.46
N LYS A 858 45.98 7.01 -24.28
CA LYS A 858 47.46 7.17 -24.22
C LYS A 858 48.10 7.91 -25.39
N ASP A 859 47.42 8.08 -26.51
CA ASP A 859 47.95 8.88 -27.61
C ASP A 859 47.02 10.07 -27.84
N SER A 860 47.58 11.26 -27.62
CA SER A 860 47.14 12.54 -28.12
C SER A 860 46.42 12.40 -29.47
N VAL A 861 45.10 12.53 -29.47
CA VAL A 861 44.42 13.63 -30.15
C VAL A 861 43.10 13.98 -29.45
N ALA A 862 43.10 15.09 -28.70
CA ALA A 862 41.92 15.85 -28.32
C ALA A 862 41.39 16.74 -29.48
N SER A 863 41.55 16.35 -30.75
CA SER A 863 41.36 17.23 -31.91
C SER A 863 40.32 16.83 -32.97
N LEU A 864 39.67 15.66 -32.90
CA LEU A 864 38.69 15.28 -33.93
C LEU A 864 37.24 15.32 -33.45
N TYR A 865 36.98 15.05 -32.17
CA TYR A 865 35.62 15.06 -31.62
C TYR A 865 35.56 15.87 -30.32
N ASP A 866 34.45 16.56 -30.09
CA ASP A 866 34.17 17.35 -28.89
C ASP A 866 32.80 17.00 -28.31
N ILE A 867 32.59 17.33 -27.04
CA ILE A 867 31.27 17.26 -26.39
C ILE A 867 30.74 18.67 -26.30
N ASP A 868 29.78 18.99 -27.15
CA ASP A 868 29.15 20.31 -27.23
C ASP A 868 27.83 20.36 -26.47
N HIS A 869 27.41 21.57 -26.09
CA HIS A 869 26.11 21.82 -25.46
C HIS A 869 25.09 22.22 -26.52
N ILE A 870 23.96 21.52 -26.61
CA ILE A 870 22.89 21.83 -27.57
C ILE A 870 22.39 23.26 -27.35
N TYR A 871 22.09 23.60 -26.09
CA TYR A 871 21.88 24.97 -25.65
C TYR A 871 23.16 25.49 -24.98
N PRO A 872 23.76 26.59 -25.48
CA PRO A 872 25.00 27.13 -24.92
C PRO A 872 24.89 27.41 -23.43
N ARG A 873 25.98 27.14 -22.69
CA ARG A 873 26.06 27.39 -21.25
C ARG A 873 25.83 28.84 -20.84
N SER A 874 26.00 29.78 -21.76
CA SER A 874 25.72 31.20 -21.57
C SER A 874 24.22 31.51 -21.45
N ILE A 875 23.36 30.65 -21.99
CA ILE A 875 21.89 30.79 -21.98
C ILE A 875 21.27 29.89 -20.92
N THR A 876 21.72 28.63 -20.82
CA THR A 876 21.23 27.68 -19.81
C THR A 876 22.41 27.05 -19.07
N LYS A 877 22.38 26.98 -17.74
CA LYS A 877 23.42 26.28 -16.96
C LYS A 877 23.24 24.75 -16.94
N ASP A 878 22.58 24.21 -17.95
CA ASP A 878 22.24 22.78 -18.01
C ASP A 878 23.43 21.97 -18.53
N ASP A 879 24.07 21.20 -17.64
CA ASP A 879 25.15 20.25 -17.96
C ASP A 879 24.67 18.78 -17.90
N SER A 880 23.37 18.56 -17.96
CA SER A 880 22.79 17.21 -18.04
C SER A 880 23.15 16.55 -19.37
N LEU A 881 23.09 15.21 -19.41
CA LEU A 881 23.35 14.45 -20.64
C LEU A 881 22.36 14.80 -21.77
N ASP A 882 21.17 15.28 -21.43
CA ASP A 882 20.13 15.65 -22.39
C ASP A 882 20.49 16.93 -23.16
N ASN A 883 21.42 17.74 -22.63
CA ASN A 883 21.93 18.94 -23.27
C ASN A 883 23.35 18.76 -23.85
N LEU A 884 23.88 17.52 -23.91
CA LEU A 884 25.24 17.23 -24.39
C LEU A 884 25.22 16.35 -25.63
N VAL A 885 26.06 16.65 -26.61
CA VAL A 885 26.20 15.88 -27.86
C VAL A 885 27.66 15.69 -28.24
N LEU A 886 27.98 14.52 -28.78
CA LEU A 886 29.30 14.22 -29.33
C LEU A 886 29.35 14.63 -30.81
N VAL A 887 30.25 15.55 -31.13
CA VAL A 887 30.35 16.16 -32.46
C VAL A 887 31.77 16.10 -32.96
N LYS A 888 31.95 16.19 -34.27
CA LYS A 888 33.27 16.40 -34.87
C LYS A 888 33.65 17.87 -34.71
N LYS A 889 34.90 18.14 -34.36
CA LYS A 889 35.43 19.52 -34.29
C LYS A 889 35.47 20.18 -35.65
#